data_AF-A0A7W1I0Y0-F1
#
_entry.id   AF-A0A7W1I0Y0-F1
#
_cell.length_a   1.000
_cell.length_b   1.000
_cell.length_c   1.000
_cell.angle_alpha   90.00
_cell.angle_beta   90.00
_cell.angle_gamma   90.00
#
_symmetry.space_group_name_H-M   'P 1'
#
loop_
_entity.id
_entity.type
_entity.pdbx_description
1 polymer ?
#
loop_
_entity_poly.entity_id
_entity_poly.type
_entity_poly.pdbx_seq_one_letter_code
_entity_poly.pdbx_strand_id
1 'polypeptide(L)'
;MRTFPNQLRAGVLERADFRERFGLGSDAVLNISPIETQFLRSELFEAARLVLSGAALSTELQSRQGESWVVAVGSPHGITLTREGETCVVPEAACVSPHGTIRLEWFQQQVGVFQIESRLALWRDTLAARALSDTEIEPLLSDLRAVPRRVSASIREAIVSGSFEPAELVPADARYFELLSARPENEAGLRDYFATTVAAYVRSLIDGDTGEGLKWAFLLGSHSSLADLVDVANARRDEVVGAFAWIASRGDRVSQVAAIESGLRLLHDWPELEPSIAAMARDIAADKPDEPGGRLQLVSGLVALVEGEVARRSIARGRPPFWRRLVTIAHAGTLEREVLARGLDLAGIAQWALNSGGSLYYLQTLVDLRQEPRWFPDFLSAEQLKAEWIGRVWTAAERNRDKVPAGALSEILWGEGAASIKSQLEFPSAWLPGPLEGGVEAVRDLPAELEASIRASLEAEELTPTSFYGLVNASLLLRVDSRLSGLAADGLRRIGYQLRQVSADDDPFPLLHGLAKVAAVTRSAELGGEVRILVRAVRRGTSKRLTPEACARIALVACAAHFEQVDWAKSIGEWLTELAFTDMTAEEAVSLQSDVHLLLHIEPDLWATCGRAEAALAAFVASTPDAAPPPRAVG
;
A
#
# COMPACT_ATOMS: atom_id res chain seq x y z
N MET A 1 -8.48 42.93 10.45
CA MET A 1 -8.99 42.13 9.29
C MET A 1 -8.84 42.86 7.96
N ARG A 2 -9.31 44.10 7.79
CA ARG A 2 -9.17 44.87 6.52
C ARG A 2 -7.73 45.16 6.09
N THR A 3 -6.77 45.07 7.01
CA THR A 3 -5.33 45.30 6.78
C THR A 3 -4.55 44.09 6.28
N PHE A 4 -5.13 42.88 6.27
CA PHE A 4 -4.48 41.68 5.74
C PHE A 4 -4.89 41.43 4.28
N PRO A 5 -3.98 41.00 3.39
CA PRO A 5 -4.31 40.52 2.03
C PRO A 5 -5.29 39.33 2.09
N ASN A 6 -6.26 39.25 1.17
CA ASN A 6 -7.31 38.23 1.18
C ASN A 6 -6.77 36.79 1.26
N GLN A 7 -5.65 36.50 0.57
CA GLN A 7 -5.00 35.19 0.53
C GLN A 7 -4.42 34.75 1.89
N LEU A 8 -4.07 35.69 2.77
CA LEU A 8 -3.51 35.38 4.09
C LEU A 8 -4.58 35.35 5.18
N ARG A 9 -5.79 35.85 4.92
CA ARG A 9 -6.84 35.91 5.94
C ARG A 9 -7.31 34.53 6.38
N ALA A 10 -7.47 33.59 5.46
CA ALA A 10 -7.92 32.23 5.79
C ALA A 10 -6.91 31.51 6.71
N GLY A 11 -5.64 31.43 6.31
CA GLY A 11 -4.61 30.77 7.11
C GLY A 11 -4.30 31.45 8.45
N VAL A 12 -4.45 32.78 8.55
CA VAL A 12 -4.28 33.49 9.82
C VAL A 12 -5.50 33.31 10.75
N LEU A 13 -6.70 33.11 10.22
CA LEU A 13 -7.90 32.83 11.01
C LEU A 13 -8.02 31.38 11.47
N GLU A 14 -7.33 30.44 10.81
CA GLU A 14 -7.27 29.04 11.26
C GLU A 14 -6.45 28.90 12.55
N ARG A 15 -5.48 29.77 12.76
CA ARG A 15 -4.60 29.81 13.94
C ARG A 15 -5.37 30.13 15.22
N ALA A 16 -5.43 29.16 16.13
CA ALA A 16 -6.11 29.29 17.41
C ALA A 16 -5.50 30.39 18.29
N ASP A 17 -4.16 30.46 18.35
CA ASP A 17 -3.40 31.48 19.08
C ASP A 17 -3.68 32.90 18.56
N PHE A 18 -3.85 33.06 17.24
CA PHE A 18 -4.20 34.32 16.63
C PHE A 18 -5.64 34.73 16.97
N ARG A 19 -6.60 33.79 16.84
CA ARG A 19 -8.01 34.08 17.17
C ARG A 19 -8.19 34.45 18.64
N GLU A 20 -7.54 33.73 19.54
CA GLU A 20 -7.60 33.95 20.98
C GLU A 20 -6.98 35.30 21.36
N ARG A 21 -5.80 35.64 20.80
CA ARG A 21 -5.12 36.92 21.02
C ARG A 21 -5.95 38.15 20.60
N PHE A 22 -6.81 38.00 19.60
CA PHE A 22 -7.60 39.12 19.04
C PHE A 22 -9.11 39.02 19.31
N GLY A 23 -9.55 38.05 20.12
CA GLY A 23 -10.98 37.86 20.45
C GLY A 23 -11.85 37.55 19.23
N LEU A 24 -11.29 36.94 18.19
CA LEU A 24 -12.00 36.63 16.94
C LEU A 24 -12.69 35.27 17.07
N GLY A 25 -13.92 35.27 17.56
CA GLY A 25 -14.80 34.09 17.51
C GLY A 25 -15.28 33.83 16.09
N SER A 26 -14.85 32.73 15.48
CA SER A 26 -15.48 32.20 14.27
C SER A 26 -16.46 31.11 14.71
N ASP A 27 -17.75 31.43 14.76
CA ASP A 27 -18.76 30.38 14.89
C ASP A 27 -18.93 29.69 13.54
N ALA A 28 -18.68 28.38 13.52
CA ALA A 28 -18.70 27.59 12.30
C ALA A 28 -20.13 27.19 11.97
N VAL A 29 -20.46 27.11 10.67
CA VAL A 29 -21.72 26.52 10.23
C VAL A 29 -21.46 25.03 10.01
N LEU A 30 -22.21 24.17 10.72
CA LEU A 30 -22.18 22.72 10.55
C LEU A 30 -23.25 22.32 9.55
N ASN A 31 -22.89 21.47 8.59
CA ASN A 31 -23.85 20.80 7.71
C ASN A 31 -24.13 19.40 8.25
N ILE A 32 -25.40 19.07 8.50
CA ILE A 32 -25.80 17.77 9.04
C ILE A 32 -26.35 16.91 7.91
N SER A 33 -25.61 15.87 7.54
CA SER A 33 -26.05 14.82 6.61
C SER A 33 -26.79 13.72 7.38
N PRO A 34 -27.88 13.12 6.87
CA PRO A 34 -28.41 13.24 5.50
C PRO A 34 -29.44 14.35 5.27
N ILE A 35 -29.81 15.14 6.29
CA ILE A 35 -30.86 16.17 6.18
C ILE A 35 -30.42 17.46 5.47
N GLU A 36 -29.15 17.53 5.03
CA GLU A 36 -28.51 18.68 4.35
C GLU A 36 -28.80 20.06 4.99
N THR A 37 -29.03 20.06 6.30
CA THR A 37 -29.46 21.24 7.06
C THR A 37 -28.28 21.87 7.77
N GLN A 38 -28.25 23.20 7.82
CA GLN A 38 -27.14 23.95 8.39
C GLN A 38 -27.50 24.55 9.75
N PHE A 39 -26.61 24.39 10.73
CA PHE A 39 -26.75 24.97 12.07
C PHE A 39 -25.50 25.75 12.46
N LEU A 40 -25.66 26.76 13.32
CA LEU A 40 -24.51 27.35 14.01
C LEU A 40 -23.97 26.33 15.01
N ARG A 41 -22.64 26.14 15.00
CA ARG A 41 -21.96 25.18 15.87
C ARG A 41 -22.25 25.46 17.34
N SER A 42 -22.16 26.73 17.74
CA SER A 42 -22.43 27.14 19.12
C SER A 42 -23.86 26.78 19.54
N GLU A 43 -24.85 27.16 18.74
CA GLU A 43 -26.27 26.91 19.01
C GLU A 43 -26.60 25.41 19.10
N LEU A 44 -26.06 24.60 18.16
CA LEU A 44 -26.28 23.16 18.16
C LEU A 44 -25.70 22.50 19.42
N PHE A 45 -24.47 22.84 19.80
CA PHE A 45 -23.83 22.22 20.96
C PHE A 45 -24.30 22.79 22.30
N GLU A 46 -24.80 24.03 22.36
CA GLU A 46 -25.55 24.53 23.52
C GLU A 46 -26.87 23.75 23.70
N ALA A 47 -27.64 23.57 22.62
CA ALA A 47 -28.84 22.75 22.64
C ALA A 47 -28.54 21.31 23.09
N ALA A 48 -27.44 20.73 22.59
CA ALA A 48 -26.98 19.41 22.99
C ALA A 48 -26.66 19.32 24.49
N ARG A 49 -25.94 20.30 25.06
CA ARG A 49 -25.63 20.36 26.49
C ARG A 49 -26.89 20.45 27.35
N LEU A 50 -27.89 21.22 26.93
CA LEU A 50 -29.16 21.35 27.64
C LEU A 50 -29.91 20.02 27.74
N VAL A 51 -30.04 19.29 26.62
CA VAL A 51 -30.79 18.02 26.63
C VAL A 51 -29.99 16.89 27.27
N LEU A 52 -28.68 16.79 27.02
CA LEU A 52 -27.82 15.74 27.56
C LEU A 52 -27.56 15.86 29.07
N SER A 53 -27.69 17.06 29.63
CA SER A 53 -27.63 17.27 31.08
C SER A 53 -28.92 16.93 31.81
N GLY A 54 -30.01 16.67 31.07
CA GLY A 54 -31.34 16.52 31.64
C GLY A 54 -31.98 17.85 32.10
N ALA A 55 -31.36 19.00 31.79
CA ALA A 55 -31.94 20.31 32.08
C ALA A 55 -33.21 20.58 31.25
N ALA A 56 -33.31 19.96 30.07
CA ALA A 56 -34.51 19.93 29.25
C ALA A 56 -34.73 18.52 28.67
N LEU A 57 -35.99 18.10 28.51
CA LEU A 57 -36.33 16.88 27.77
C LEU A 57 -36.11 17.05 26.26
N SER A 58 -36.37 18.26 25.76
CA SER A 58 -36.13 18.68 24.38
C SER A 58 -35.98 20.21 24.31
N THR A 59 -35.35 20.72 23.25
CA THR A 59 -35.28 22.16 22.96
C THR A 59 -35.47 22.43 21.46
N GLU A 60 -35.95 23.62 21.12
CA GLU A 60 -35.99 24.07 19.72
C GLU A 60 -34.64 24.64 19.30
N LEU A 61 -34.27 24.42 18.04
CA LEU A 61 -33.07 24.92 17.39
C LEU A 61 -33.44 25.41 16.00
N GLN A 62 -33.03 26.63 15.63
CA GLN A 62 -33.27 27.13 14.29
C GLN A 62 -32.12 26.80 13.34
N SER A 63 -32.46 26.35 12.13
CA SER A 63 -31.51 26.19 11.04
C SER A 63 -31.15 27.53 10.40
N ARG A 64 -30.07 27.57 9.62
CA ARG A 64 -29.69 28.75 8.81
C ARG A 64 -30.69 29.04 7.70
N GLN A 65 -31.50 28.06 7.34
CA GLN A 65 -32.62 28.16 6.41
C GLN A 65 -33.90 28.70 7.07
N GLY A 66 -33.90 28.93 8.40
CA GLY A 66 -35.02 29.49 9.15
C GLY A 66 -36.03 28.46 9.65
N GLU A 67 -35.68 27.17 9.58
CA GLU A 67 -36.55 26.05 9.94
C GLU A 67 -36.35 25.70 11.42
N SER A 68 -37.42 25.35 12.14
CA SER A 68 -37.35 24.94 13.55
C SER A 68 -37.21 23.42 13.67
N TRP A 69 -36.18 22.99 14.38
CA TRP A 69 -35.87 21.59 14.67
C TRP A 69 -35.96 21.31 16.16
N VAL A 70 -36.52 20.17 16.53
CA VAL A 70 -36.57 19.71 17.92
C VAL A 70 -35.33 18.86 18.20
N VAL A 71 -34.53 19.30 19.16
CA VAL A 71 -33.38 18.57 19.70
C VAL A 71 -33.80 17.78 20.92
N ALA A 72 -33.51 16.48 20.96
CA ALA A 72 -33.76 15.59 22.11
C ALA A 72 -32.58 14.63 22.32
N VAL A 73 -32.55 13.93 23.46
CA VAL A 73 -31.53 12.89 23.71
C VAL A 73 -31.69 11.74 22.70
N GLY A 74 -30.58 11.36 22.06
CA GLY A 74 -30.53 10.25 21.12
C GLY A 74 -30.09 8.94 21.77
N SER A 75 -30.49 7.82 21.19
CA SER A 75 -30.09 6.46 21.61
C SER A 75 -29.11 5.86 20.59
N PRO A 76 -28.00 5.24 21.00
CA PRO A 76 -27.57 5.00 22.39
C PRO A 76 -26.86 6.20 23.04
N HIS A 77 -26.27 7.12 22.26
CA HIS A 77 -25.61 8.33 22.75
C HIS A 77 -25.84 9.52 21.80
N GLY A 78 -25.66 10.74 22.29
CA GLY A 78 -25.75 11.98 21.50
C GLY A 78 -27.14 12.58 21.47
N ILE A 79 -27.48 13.29 20.39
CA ILE A 79 -28.78 13.96 20.23
C ILE A 79 -29.50 13.48 18.98
N THR A 80 -30.80 13.73 18.93
CA THR A 80 -31.64 13.55 17.76
C THR A 80 -32.25 14.89 17.36
N LEU A 81 -32.22 15.20 16.08
CA LEU A 81 -32.88 16.35 15.46
C LEU A 81 -34.15 15.87 14.76
N THR A 82 -35.30 16.43 15.10
CA THR A 82 -36.60 16.02 14.54
C THR A 82 -37.37 17.21 14.00
N ARG A 83 -37.92 17.09 12.79
CA ARG A 83 -38.79 18.09 12.17
C ARG A 83 -39.77 17.41 11.21
N GLU A 84 -41.07 17.68 11.34
CA GLU A 84 -42.10 17.29 10.35
C GLU A 84 -42.07 15.81 9.87
N GLY A 85 -41.59 14.89 10.71
CA GLY A 85 -41.43 13.47 10.38
C GLY A 85 -40.01 13.06 9.94
N GLU A 86 -39.13 14.01 9.65
CA GLU A 86 -37.70 13.80 9.46
C GLU A 86 -37.00 13.66 10.82
N THR A 87 -36.07 12.71 10.92
CA THR A 87 -35.31 12.44 12.13
C THR A 87 -33.86 12.16 11.76
N CYS A 88 -32.92 12.87 12.37
CA CYS A 88 -31.48 12.69 12.18
C CYS A 88 -30.79 12.51 13.54
N VAL A 89 -29.94 11.49 13.66
CA VAL A 89 -29.13 11.29 14.87
C VAL A 89 -27.79 11.99 14.70
N VAL A 90 -27.35 12.72 15.72
CA VAL A 90 -26.02 13.35 15.79
C VAL A 90 -25.27 12.72 16.97
N PRO A 91 -24.67 11.53 16.78
CA PRO A 91 -23.98 10.82 17.84
C PRO A 91 -22.76 11.59 18.36
N GLU A 92 -22.11 12.40 17.52
CA GLU A 92 -20.95 13.23 17.86
C GLU A 92 -21.23 14.20 19.02
N ALA A 93 -22.49 14.60 19.21
CA ALA A 93 -22.89 15.45 20.34
C ALA A 93 -22.65 14.79 21.71
N ALA A 94 -22.42 13.47 21.75
CA ALA A 94 -22.05 12.79 22.98
C ALA A 94 -20.80 13.39 23.63
N CYS A 95 -19.84 13.94 22.87
CA CYS A 95 -18.60 14.51 23.40
C CYS A 95 -18.79 15.76 24.28
N VAL A 96 -19.94 16.45 24.18
CA VAL A 96 -20.29 17.60 25.02
C VAL A 96 -21.21 17.25 26.19
N SER A 97 -21.58 15.96 26.35
CA SER A 97 -22.36 15.50 27.50
C SER A 97 -21.65 15.83 28.81
N PRO A 98 -22.35 16.24 29.88
CA PRO A 98 -21.73 16.41 31.20
C PRO A 98 -21.33 15.07 31.83
N HIS A 99 -21.93 13.96 31.40
CA HIS A 99 -21.67 12.63 31.95
C HIS A 99 -20.45 11.97 31.30
N GLY A 100 -19.40 11.74 32.08
CA GLY A 100 -18.16 11.12 31.60
C GLY A 100 -18.34 9.71 31.03
N THR A 101 -19.26 8.93 31.59
CA THR A 101 -19.58 7.58 31.09
C THR A 101 -20.10 7.62 29.65
N ILE A 102 -21.06 8.49 29.36
CA ILE A 102 -21.60 8.68 27.99
C ILE A 102 -20.49 9.09 27.01
N ARG A 103 -19.62 10.02 27.42
CA ARG A 103 -18.50 10.47 26.57
C ARG A 103 -17.54 9.33 26.25
N LEU A 104 -17.18 8.54 27.26
CA LEU A 104 -16.23 7.44 27.12
C LEU A 104 -16.81 6.26 26.36
N GLU A 105 -18.06 5.88 26.62
CA GLU A 105 -18.76 4.81 25.90
C GLU A 105 -18.90 5.16 24.41
N TRP A 106 -19.31 6.38 24.08
CA TRP A 106 -19.33 6.84 22.69
C TRP A 106 -17.93 6.81 22.07
N PHE A 107 -16.91 7.35 22.74
CA PHE A 107 -15.55 7.39 22.20
C PHE A 107 -14.99 5.98 21.96
N GLN A 108 -15.23 5.05 22.87
CA GLN A 108 -14.85 3.64 22.73
C GLN A 108 -15.57 2.97 21.57
N GLN A 109 -16.86 3.26 21.35
CA GLN A 109 -17.59 2.78 20.18
C GLN A 109 -16.99 3.32 18.87
N GLN A 110 -16.52 4.57 18.85
CA GLN A 110 -15.89 5.17 17.67
C GLN A 110 -14.53 4.57 17.36
N VAL A 111 -13.71 4.32 18.38
CA VAL A 111 -12.35 3.78 18.20
C VAL A 111 -12.37 2.26 17.96
N GLY A 112 -13.27 1.52 18.62
CA GLY A 112 -13.34 0.07 18.51
C GLY A 112 -12.11 -0.62 19.10
N VAL A 113 -11.54 -1.56 18.34
CA VAL A 113 -10.38 -2.38 18.75
C VAL A 113 -9.04 -1.67 18.63
N PHE A 114 -9.00 -0.54 17.94
CA PHE A 114 -7.75 0.12 17.62
C PHE A 114 -7.15 0.77 18.87
N GLN A 115 -5.86 0.54 19.08
CA GLN A 115 -5.20 1.20 20.18
C GLN A 115 -5.17 2.70 19.99
N ILE A 116 -5.38 3.33 21.12
CA ILE A 116 -5.47 4.75 21.33
C ILE A 116 -4.02 5.23 21.54
N GLU A 117 -3.22 5.38 20.49
CA GLU A 117 -1.87 5.93 20.64
C GLU A 117 -1.90 7.47 20.74
N SER A 118 -1.01 7.99 21.58
CA SER A 118 -0.71 9.41 21.87
C SER A 118 -1.92 10.35 21.84
N ARG A 119 -2.30 10.84 20.66
CA ARG A 119 -3.34 11.85 20.48
C ARG A 119 -4.75 11.35 20.76
N LEU A 120 -5.11 10.12 20.37
CA LEU A 120 -6.39 9.55 20.79
C LEU A 120 -6.41 9.33 22.32
N ALA A 121 -5.24 9.11 22.95
CA ALA A 121 -5.16 8.87 24.40
C ALA A 121 -5.42 10.16 25.15
N LEU A 122 -4.84 11.26 24.66
CA LEU A 122 -5.17 12.60 25.13
C LEU A 122 -6.67 12.88 25.01
N TRP A 123 -7.33 12.46 23.93
CA TRP A 123 -8.78 12.61 23.81
C TRP A 123 -9.56 11.79 24.81
N ARG A 124 -9.20 10.51 24.99
CA ARG A 124 -9.83 9.66 26.01
C ARG A 124 -9.71 10.28 27.40
N ASP A 125 -8.51 10.72 27.77
CA ASP A 125 -8.23 11.28 29.09
C ASP A 125 -8.95 12.63 29.27
N THR A 126 -9.03 13.44 28.21
CA THR A 126 -9.81 14.69 28.20
C THR A 126 -11.30 14.42 28.37
N LEU A 127 -11.85 13.46 27.62
CA LEU A 127 -13.26 13.05 27.69
C LEU A 127 -13.58 12.41 29.05
N ALA A 128 -12.65 11.71 29.69
CA ALA A 128 -12.81 11.23 31.06
C ALA A 128 -12.90 12.41 32.05
N ALA A 129 -12.01 13.40 31.91
CA ALA A 129 -11.89 14.51 32.84
C ALA A 129 -13.02 15.55 32.71
N ARG A 130 -13.45 15.89 31.48
CA ARG A 130 -14.44 16.95 31.24
C ARG A 130 -15.14 16.82 29.88
N ALA A 131 -16.21 17.60 29.70
CA ALA A 131 -16.82 17.82 28.39
C ALA A 131 -15.89 18.66 27.50
N LEU A 132 -15.99 18.46 26.18
CA LEU A 132 -15.24 19.24 25.20
C LEU A 132 -15.81 20.64 25.00
N SER A 133 -14.92 21.59 24.71
CA SER A 133 -15.29 22.89 24.18
C SER A 133 -15.61 22.81 22.69
N ASP A 134 -16.34 23.79 22.15
CA ASP A 134 -16.72 23.81 20.72
C ASP A 134 -15.52 23.81 19.77
N THR A 135 -14.37 24.31 20.22
CA THR A 135 -13.12 24.35 19.44
C THR A 135 -12.36 23.03 19.43
N GLU A 136 -12.63 22.14 20.38
CA GLU A 136 -11.99 20.82 20.50
C GLU A 136 -12.72 19.73 19.70
N ILE A 137 -13.99 19.96 19.34
CA ILE A 137 -14.83 18.97 18.66
C ILE A 137 -14.28 18.63 17.28
N GLU A 138 -14.03 19.62 16.41
CA GLU A 138 -13.53 19.34 15.06
C GLU A 138 -12.16 18.63 15.05
N PRO A 139 -11.17 19.04 15.88
CA PRO A 139 -9.94 18.27 16.06
C PRO A 139 -10.18 16.80 16.44
N LEU A 140 -11.06 16.51 17.40
CA LEU A 140 -11.42 15.15 17.78
C LEU A 140 -12.07 14.41 16.60
N LEU A 141 -13.06 15.01 15.94
CA LEU A 141 -13.74 14.37 14.81
C LEU A 141 -12.78 14.11 13.64
N SER A 142 -11.84 15.01 13.38
CA SER A 142 -10.77 14.80 12.42
C SER A 142 -9.88 13.60 12.78
N ASP A 143 -9.51 13.46 14.06
CA ASP A 143 -8.75 12.29 14.52
C ASP A 143 -9.57 11.00 14.41
N LEU A 144 -10.87 11.03 14.72
CA LEU A 144 -11.75 9.88 14.60
C LEU A 144 -11.99 9.47 13.14
N ARG A 145 -12.02 10.41 12.18
CA ARG A 145 -12.14 10.10 10.74
C ARG A 145 -10.96 9.24 10.24
N ALA A 146 -9.80 9.33 10.87
CA ALA A 146 -8.63 8.52 10.53
C ALA A 146 -8.68 7.10 11.14
N VAL A 147 -9.65 6.79 12.01
CA VAL A 147 -9.78 5.44 12.60
C VAL A 147 -10.16 4.44 11.51
N PRO A 148 -9.44 3.30 11.36
CA PRO A 148 -9.66 2.43 10.21
C PRO A 148 -11.06 1.85 10.08
N ARG A 149 -11.75 1.61 11.21
CA ARG A 149 -13.16 1.20 11.20
C ARG A 149 -14.08 2.24 10.57
N ARG A 150 -13.86 3.54 10.83
CA ARG A 150 -14.65 4.62 10.23
C ARG A 150 -14.34 4.78 8.75
N VAL A 151 -13.07 4.63 8.36
CA VAL A 151 -12.68 4.61 6.94
C VAL A 151 -13.35 3.47 6.20
N SER A 152 -13.34 2.25 6.74
CA SER A 152 -14.07 1.10 6.15
C SER A 152 -15.58 1.38 6.00
N ALA A 153 -16.20 2.03 6.99
CA ALA A 153 -17.61 2.44 6.88
C ALA A 153 -17.82 3.49 5.78
N SER A 154 -16.94 4.49 5.66
CA SER A 154 -17.00 5.51 4.61
C SER A 154 -16.82 4.92 3.20
N ILE A 155 -15.90 3.97 3.04
CA ILE A 155 -15.70 3.23 1.78
C ILE A 155 -16.96 2.48 1.40
N ARG A 156 -17.58 1.82 2.38
CA ARG A 156 -18.84 1.11 2.17
C ARG A 156 -19.93 2.06 1.68
N GLU A 157 -20.06 3.24 2.29
CA GLU A 157 -21.01 4.27 1.88
C GLU A 157 -20.72 4.79 0.46
N ALA A 158 -19.46 5.05 0.13
CA ALA A 158 -19.05 5.45 -1.21
C ALA A 158 -19.40 4.38 -2.26
N ILE A 159 -19.11 3.10 -1.97
CA ILE A 159 -19.49 1.97 -2.83
C ILE A 159 -21.01 1.85 -2.98
N VAL A 160 -21.78 2.06 -1.91
CA VAL A 160 -23.26 2.04 -1.95
C VAL A 160 -23.81 3.12 -2.88
N SER A 161 -23.19 4.30 -2.91
CA SER A 161 -23.63 5.42 -3.75
C SER A 161 -23.53 5.12 -5.25
N GLY A 162 -22.73 4.13 -5.64
CA GLY A 162 -22.61 3.64 -7.03
C GLY A 162 -21.74 4.51 -7.95
N SER A 163 -21.19 5.61 -7.45
CA SER A 163 -20.23 6.45 -8.16
C SER A 163 -19.17 6.91 -7.16
N PHE A 164 -17.93 6.51 -7.37
CA PHE A 164 -16.81 6.92 -6.52
C PHE A 164 -15.56 7.19 -7.34
N GLU A 165 -14.76 8.14 -6.87
CA GLU A 165 -13.43 8.42 -7.38
C GLU A 165 -12.36 7.69 -6.55
N PRO A 166 -11.16 7.41 -7.10
CA PRO A 166 -10.04 6.84 -6.33
C PRO A 166 -9.79 7.58 -5.01
N ALA A 167 -9.96 8.90 -5.06
CA ALA A 167 -9.77 9.83 -3.97
C ALA A 167 -10.69 9.61 -2.76
N GLU A 168 -11.86 9.01 -2.97
CA GLU A 168 -12.87 8.71 -1.94
C GLU A 168 -12.66 7.34 -1.30
N LEU A 169 -12.00 6.43 -2.02
CA LEU A 169 -11.67 5.10 -1.51
C LEU A 169 -10.35 5.08 -0.73
N VAL A 170 -9.38 5.90 -1.13
CA VAL A 170 -8.06 5.98 -0.49
C VAL A 170 -7.97 7.22 0.40
N PRO A 171 -7.81 7.08 1.73
CA PRO A 171 -7.69 8.22 2.64
C PRO A 171 -6.49 9.10 2.31
N ALA A 172 -6.67 10.42 2.36
CA ALA A 172 -5.59 11.40 2.17
C ALA A 172 -4.74 11.62 3.44
N ASP A 173 -5.21 11.13 4.60
CA ASP A 173 -4.61 11.40 5.89
C ASP A 173 -3.57 10.33 6.26
N ALA A 174 -2.30 10.70 6.39
CA ALA A 174 -1.24 9.79 6.80
C ALA A 174 -1.51 9.12 8.15
N ARG A 175 -2.26 9.78 9.06
CA ARG A 175 -2.62 9.23 10.38
C ARG A 175 -3.44 7.96 10.25
N TYR A 176 -4.26 7.81 9.20
CA TYR A 176 -5.02 6.58 8.97
C TYR A 176 -4.08 5.37 8.79
N PHE A 177 -3.05 5.51 7.98
CA PHE A 177 -2.10 4.44 7.71
C PHE A 177 -1.22 4.12 8.94
N GLU A 178 -0.90 5.14 9.74
CA GLU A 178 -0.24 4.97 11.04
C GLU A 178 -1.15 4.20 12.02
N LEU A 179 -2.45 4.50 12.09
CA LEU A 179 -3.39 3.76 12.92
C LEU A 179 -3.68 2.34 12.42
N LEU A 180 -3.49 2.07 11.12
CA LEU A 180 -3.73 0.76 10.51
C LEU A 180 -2.63 -0.26 10.82
N SER A 181 -1.38 0.17 11.01
CA SER A 181 -0.23 -0.76 11.20
C SER A 181 0.72 -0.40 12.35
N ALA A 182 0.44 0.70 13.06
CA ALA A 182 1.40 1.41 13.91
C ALA A 182 2.60 1.98 13.13
N ARG A 183 3.03 3.18 13.55
CA ARG A 183 4.11 3.93 12.89
C ARG A 183 5.48 3.30 13.19
N PRO A 184 6.37 3.13 12.19
CA PRO A 184 7.73 2.66 12.44
C PRO A 184 8.55 3.75 13.14
N GLU A 185 9.44 3.32 14.03
CA GLU A 185 10.53 4.17 14.51
C GLU A 185 11.52 4.41 13.37
N ASN A 186 12.13 5.60 13.32
CA ASN A 186 12.84 6.10 12.13
C ASN A 186 14.07 5.25 11.70
N GLU A 187 14.54 4.32 12.53
CA GLU A 187 15.72 3.48 12.28
C GLU A 187 15.41 1.98 12.23
N ALA A 188 14.16 1.56 12.44
CA ALA A 188 13.81 0.14 12.51
C ALA A 188 13.77 -0.48 11.11
N GLY A 189 14.60 -1.51 10.88
CA GLY A 189 14.46 -2.39 9.72
C GLY A 189 13.21 -3.28 9.84
N LEU A 190 12.83 -3.97 8.75
CA LEU A 190 11.64 -4.84 8.70
C LEU A 190 11.54 -5.80 9.90
N ARG A 191 12.64 -6.49 10.22
CA ARG A 191 12.69 -7.47 11.31
C ARG A 191 12.39 -6.82 12.67
N ASP A 192 13.04 -5.70 12.96
CA ASP A 192 12.88 -5.01 14.24
C ASP A 192 11.47 -4.43 14.36
N TYR A 193 10.96 -3.83 13.27
CA TYR A 193 9.60 -3.31 13.21
C TYR A 193 8.54 -4.38 13.51
N PHE A 194 8.68 -5.58 12.94
CA PHE A 194 7.77 -6.68 13.25
C PHE A 194 7.92 -7.18 14.70
N ALA A 195 9.16 -7.32 15.18
CA ALA A 195 9.46 -7.84 16.52
C ALA A 195 9.02 -6.91 17.65
N THR A 196 8.97 -5.59 17.42
CA THR A 196 8.63 -4.59 18.43
C THR A 196 7.27 -3.97 18.16
N THR A 197 7.15 -3.13 17.13
CA THR A 197 5.99 -2.28 16.86
C THR A 197 4.77 -3.10 16.47
N VAL A 198 4.88 -3.96 15.45
CA VAL A 198 3.74 -4.78 14.99
C VAL A 198 3.35 -5.80 16.06
N ALA A 199 4.31 -6.40 16.75
CA ALA A 199 4.03 -7.33 17.84
C ALA A 199 3.19 -6.69 18.96
N ALA A 200 3.56 -5.48 19.38
CA ALA A 200 2.79 -4.73 20.37
C ALA A 200 1.39 -4.39 19.84
N TYR A 201 1.30 -3.92 18.60
CA TYR A 201 0.06 -3.51 17.95
C TYR A 201 -0.92 -4.67 17.70
N VAL A 202 -0.44 -5.84 17.29
CA VAL A 202 -1.27 -7.03 17.05
C VAL A 202 -1.83 -7.56 18.37
N ARG A 203 -1.01 -7.66 19.42
CA ARG A 203 -1.46 -8.05 20.77
C ARG A 203 -2.57 -7.12 21.26
N SER A 204 -2.31 -5.82 21.09
CA SER A 204 -3.24 -4.71 21.31
C SER A 204 -4.63 -4.92 20.69
N LEU A 205 -4.69 -5.32 19.43
CA LEU A 205 -5.95 -5.58 18.71
C LEU A 205 -6.67 -6.79 19.28
N ILE A 206 -5.95 -7.89 19.50
CA ILE A 206 -6.49 -9.17 19.96
C ILE A 206 -7.01 -9.07 21.40
N ASP A 207 -6.30 -8.35 22.27
CA ASP A 207 -6.68 -8.12 23.67
C ASP A 207 -7.93 -7.22 23.79
N GLY A 208 -8.17 -6.33 22.81
CA GLY A 208 -9.31 -5.42 22.81
C GLY A 208 -10.65 -6.11 22.48
N ASP A 209 -10.65 -6.91 21.41
CA ASP A 209 -11.73 -7.82 21.03
C ASP A 209 -11.09 -8.89 20.14
N THR A 210 -11.01 -10.13 20.60
CA THR A 210 -10.26 -11.15 19.85
C THR A 210 -10.86 -11.40 18.46
N GLY A 211 -12.19 -11.41 18.35
CA GLY A 211 -12.87 -11.71 17.09
C GLY A 211 -12.62 -10.64 16.04
N GLU A 212 -12.86 -9.37 16.37
CA GLU A 212 -12.59 -8.25 15.47
C GLU A 212 -11.09 -7.97 15.33
N GLY A 213 -10.33 -8.08 16.41
CA GLY A 213 -8.90 -7.86 16.47
C GLY A 213 -8.13 -8.76 15.52
N LEU A 214 -8.47 -10.05 15.46
CA LEU A 214 -7.88 -10.98 14.48
C LEU A 214 -8.17 -10.56 13.04
N LYS A 215 -9.40 -10.11 12.73
CA LYS A 215 -9.76 -9.67 11.36
C LYS A 215 -8.93 -8.46 10.92
N TRP A 216 -8.58 -7.57 11.83
CA TRP A 216 -7.72 -6.42 11.54
C TRP A 216 -6.23 -6.80 11.54
N ALA A 217 -5.78 -7.63 12.49
CA ALA A 217 -4.39 -8.07 12.56
C ALA A 217 -3.96 -8.80 11.27
N PHE A 218 -4.83 -9.65 10.70
CA PHE A 218 -4.50 -10.39 9.49
C PHE A 218 -4.39 -9.54 8.22
N LEU A 219 -4.89 -8.29 8.21
CA LEU A 219 -4.61 -7.35 7.11
C LEU A 219 -3.13 -6.99 7.01
N LEU A 220 -2.38 -7.10 8.12
CA LEU A 220 -0.93 -6.92 8.16
C LEU A 220 -0.16 -8.15 7.64
N GLY A 221 -0.88 -9.09 7.03
CA GLY A 221 -0.42 -10.39 6.57
C GLY A 221 0.45 -10.39 5.32
N SER A 222 1.04 -9.26 4.92
CA SER A 222 1.90 -9.16 3.74
C SER A 222 3.27 -9.82 3.91
N HIS A 223 3.59 -10.32 5.12
CA HIS A 223 4.84 -11.01 5.43
C HIS A 223 4.62 -12.12 6.45
N SER A 224 5.37 -13.23 6.31
CA SER A 224 5.22 -14.44 7.12
C SER A 224 5.51 -14.25 8.61
N SER A 225 6.30 -13.22 8.99
CA SER A 225 6.56 -12.90 10.40
C SER A 225 5.29 -12.60 11.21
N LEU A 226 4.18 -12.18 10.59
CA LEU A 226 2.94 -11.95 11.32
C LEU A 226 2.47 -13.24 12.02
N ALA A 227 2.70 -14.40 11.40
CA ALA A 227 2.20 -15.68 11.89
C ALA A 227 2.72 -16.02 13.30
N ASP A 228 3.94 -15.59 13.62
CA ASP A 228 4.56 -15.78 14.93
C ASP A 228 4.06 -14.81 16.00
N LEU A 229 3.43 -13.69 15.59
CA LEU A 229 2.93 -12.64 16.48
C LEU A 229 1.50 -12.88 16.97
N VAL A 230 0.73 -13.71 16.27
CA VAL A 230 -0.67 -14.01 16.63
C VAL A 230 -0.70 -14.95 17.84
N ASP A 231 -0.98 -14.43 19.01
CA ASP A 231 -1.16 -15.21 20.24
C ASP A 231 -2.63 -15.18 20.67
N VAL A 232 -3.22 -16.37 20.82
CA VAL A 232 -4.63 -16.57 21.21
C VAL A 232 -4.75 -17.44 22.45
N ALA A 233 -3.68 -17.63 23.22
CA ALA A 233 -3.68 -18.52 24.39
C ALA A 233 -4.74 -18.14 25.45
N ASN A 234 -5.03 -16.84 25.59
CA ASN A 234 -6.02 -16.32 26.55
C ASN A 234 -7.39 -16.01 25.91
N ALA A 235 -7.56 -16.28 24.63
CA ALA A 235 -8.78 -15.94 23.90
C ALA A 235 -9.90 -16.95 24.12
N ARG A 236 -11.16 -16.51 23.97
CA ARG A 236 -12.30 -17.43 24.00
C ARG A 236 -12.34 -18.24 22.71
N ARG A 237 -12.66 -19.54 22.85
CA ARG A 237 -12.52 -20.48 21.74
C ARG A 237 -13.46 -20.17 20.57
N ASP A 238 -14.68 -19.77 20.89
CA ASP A 238 -15.71 -19.37 19.93
C ASP A 238 -15.35 -18.11 19.13
N GLU A 239 -14.66 -17.15 19.74
CA GLU A 239 -14.20 -15.93 19.07
C GLU A 239 -13.13 -16.22 18.02
N VAL A 240 -12.12 -17.03 18.37
CA VAL A 240 -11.04 -17.40 17.45
C VAL A 240 -11.59 -18.22 16.28
N VAL A 241 -12.37 -19.26 16.56
CA VAL A 241 -12.98 -20.11 15.53
C VAL A 241 -13.92 -19.28 14.64
N GLY A 242 -14.72 -18.39 15.24
CA GLY A 242 -15.61 -17.48 14.52
C GLY A 242 -14.86 -16.49 13.61
N ALA A 243 -13.73 -15.96 14.05
CA ALA A 243 -12.89 -15.09 13.24
C ALA A 243 -12.32 -15.84 12.03
N PHE A 244 -11.77 -17.04 12.22
CA PHE A 244 -11.25 -17.86 11.12
C PHE A 244 -12.34 -18.25 10.11
N ALA A 245 -13.54 -18.63 10.59
CA ALA A 245 -14.67 -18.91 9.71
C ALA A 245 -15.13 -17.67 8.91
N TRP A 246 -15.09 -16.49 9.54
CA TRP A 246 -15.38 -15.23 8.86
C TRP A 246 -14.32 -14.93 7.78
N ILE A 247 -13.03 -15.10 8.07
CA ILE A 247 -11.95 -14.86 7.10
C ILE A 247 -12.04 -15.83 5.92
N ALA A 248 -12.35 -17.10 6.19
CA ALA A 248 -12.54 -18.10 5.14
C ALA A 248 -13.69 -17.73 4.19
N SER A 249 -14.78 -17.15 4.69
CA SER A 249 -15.97 -16.85 3.89
C SER A 249 -16.02 -15.43 3.30
N ARG A 250 -15.40 -14.45 3.95
CA ARG A 250 -15.54 -13.01 3.63
C ARG A 250 -14.22 -12.23 3.63
N GLY A 251 -13.12 -12.86 4.05
CA GLY A 251 -11.83 -12.19 4.14
C GLY A 251 -11.19 -11.92 2.78
N ASP A 252 -10.32 -10.91 2.76
CA ASP A 252 -9.38 -10.64 1.66
C ASP A 252 -8.32 -11.73 1.55
N ARG A 253 -7.65 -11.83 0.38
CA ARG A 253 -6.67 -12.90 0.14
C ARG A 253 -5.43 -12.80 1.03
N VAL A 254 -4.98 -11.58 1.34
CA VAL A 254 -3.82 -11.35 2.21
C VAL A 254 -4.08 -11.90 3.61
N SER A 255 -5.26 -11.60 4.15
CA SER A 255 -5.69 -12.10 5.46
C SER A 255 -5.90 -13.60 5.48
N GLN A 256 -6.38 -14.20 4.37
CA GLN A 256 -6.53 -15.65 4.27
C GLN A 256 -5.17 -16.36 4.30
N VAL A 257 -4.16 -15.86 3.56
CA VAL A 257 -2.80 -16.41 3.62
C VAL A 257 -2.25 -16.34 5.05
N ALA A 258 -2.33 -15.18 5.69
CA ALA A 258 -1.83 -15.01 7.06
C ALA A 258 -2.60 -15.85 8.08
N ALA A 259 -3.92 -16.02 7.92
CA ALA A 259 -4.72 -16.89 8.76
C ALA A 259 -4.33 -18.37 8.58
N ILE A 260 -4.01 -18.83 7.37
CA ILE A 260 -3.46 -20.18 7.17
C ILE A 260 -2.13 -20.34 7.90
N GLU A 261 -1.19 -19.42 7.72
CA GLU A 261 0.13 -19.50 8.35
C GLU A 261 0.04 -19.58 9.88
N SER A 262 -0.75 -18.69 10.50
CA SER A 262 -1.00 -18.71 11.94
C SER A 262 -1.79 -19.95 12.37
N GLY A 263 -2.83 -20.32 11.61
CA GLY A 263 -3.72 -21.44 11.92
C GLY A 263 -2.99 -22.77 11.95
N LEU A 264 -2.09 -23.02 11.00
CA LEU A 264 -1.27 -24.23 10.98
C LEU A 264 -0.37 -24.36 12.22
N ARG A 265 0.13 -23.23 12.74
CA ARG A 265 0.92 -23.21 13.99
C ARG A 265 0.08 -23.58 15.22
N LEU A 266 -1.18 -23.15 15.22
CA LEU A 266 -2.14 -23.30 16.32
C LEU A 266 -2.91 -24.64 16.28
N LEU A 267 -2.88 -25.36 15.16
CA LEU A 267 -3.80 -26.45 14.85
C LEU A 267 -3.82 -27.60 15.88
N HIS A 268 -2.67 -27.90 16.51
CA HIS A 268 -2.57 -28.89 17.57
C HIS A 268 -3.49 -28.57 18.76
N ASP A 269 -3.47 -27.32 19.22
CA ASP A 269 -4.26 -26.88 20.37
C ASP A 269 -5.68 -26.44 19.95
N TRP A 270 -5.85 -26.14 18.66
CA TRP A 270 -7.06 -25.58 18.04
C TRP A 270 -7.51 -26.36 16.80
N PRO A 271 -7.86 -27.66 16.94
CA PRO A 271 -8.23 -28.50 15.80
C PRO A 271 -9.48 -28.01 15.05
N GLU A 272 -10.36 -27.26 15.71
CA GLU A 272 -11.57 -26.67 15.10
C GLU A 272 -11.26 -25.62 14.02
N LEU A 273 -10.00 -25.17 13.90
CA LEU A 273 -9.58 -24.28 12.82
C LEU A 273 -9.37 -25.03 11.50
N GLU A 274 -9.20 -26.36 11.52
CA GLU A 274 -8.89 -27.18 10.34
C GLU A 274 -9.86 -26.91 9.16
N PRO A 275 -11.20 -26.88 9.34
CA PRO A 275 -12.13 -26.66 8.23
C PRO A 275 -11.95 -25.30 7.57
N SER A 276 -11.73 -24.25 8.36
CA SER A 276 -11.51 -22.89 7.84
C SER A 276 -10.17 -22.78 7.11
N ILE A 277 -9.11 -23.39 7.66
CA ILE A 277 -7.79 -23.44 7.01
C ILE A 277 -7.87 -24.19 5.68
N ALA A 278 -8.54 -25.35 5.67
CA ALA A 278 -8.72 -26.16 4.46
C ALA A 278 -9.55 -25.41 3.39
N ALA A 279 -10.57 -24.65 3.79
CA ALA A 279 -11.33 -23.81 2.87
C ALA A 279 -10.45 -22.73 2.23
N MET A 280 -9.74 -21.96 3.05
CA MET A 280 -8.85 -20.89 2.55
C MET A 280 -7.73 -21.44 1.65
N ALA A 281 -7.08 -22.54 2.04
CA ALA A 281 -6.02 -23.15 1.26
C ALA A 281 -6.53 -23.66 -0.10
N ARG A 282 -7.75 -24.23 -0.12
CA ARG A 282 -8.39 -24.66 -1.37
C ARG A 282 -8.72 -23.48 -2.27
N ASP A 283 -9.24 -22.38 -1.73
CA ASP A 283 -9.58 -21.22 -2.53
C ASP A 283 -8.33 -20.55 -3.10
N ILE A 284 -7.24 -20.44 -2.33
CA ILE A 284 -5.94 -19.95 -2.81
C ILE A 284 -5.40 -20.89 -3.90
N ALA A 285 -5.49 -22.21 -3.71
CA ALA A 285 -5.06 -23.17 -4.72
C ALA A 285 -5.92 -23.11 -6.00
N ALA A 286 -7.20 -22.76 -5.89
CA ALA A 286 -8.12 -22.65 -7.01
C ALA A 286 -7.99 -21.33 -7.79
N ASP A 287 -7.47 -20.26 -7.18
CA ASP A 287 -7.26 -18.98 -7.86
C ASP A 287 -6.38 -19.14 -9.10
N LYS A 288 -6.83 -18.55 -10.21
CA LYS A 288 -6.13 -18.57 -11.50
C LYS A 288 -5.63 -17.16 -11.86
N PRO A 289 -4.33 -16.99 -12.14
CA PRO A 289 -3.77 -15.68 -12.49
C PRO A 289 -4.40 -15.03 -13.71
N ASP A 290 -4.81 -15.83 -14.69
CA ASP A 290 -5.33 -15.40 -16.00
C ASP A 290 -6.86 -15.24 -16.03
N GLU A 291 -7.55 -15.56 -14.94
CA GLU A 291 -9.01 -15.46 -14.86
C GLU A 291 -9.46 -13.99 -14.81
N PRO A 292 -10.19 -13.49 -15.83
CA PRO A 292 -10.73 -12.13 -15.79
C PRO A 292 -11.72 -11.99 -14.63
N GLY A 293 -11.49 -11.00 -13.76
CA GLY A 293 -12.29 -10.82 -12.55
C GLY A 293 -11.96 -11.82 -11.44
N GLY A 294 -10.90 -12.63 -11.58
CA GLY A 294 -10.36 -13.43 -10.49
C GLY A 294 -9.82 -12.56 -9.35
N ARG A 295 -9.79 -13.12 -8.13
CA ARG A 295 -9.37 -12.37 -6.94
C ARG A 295 -7.91 -11.91 -6.98
N LEU A 296 -7.04 -12.62 -7.69
CA LEU A 296 -5.64 -12.21 -7.89
C LEU A 296 -5.53 -10.90 -8.69
N GLN A 297 -6.29 -10.78 -9.78
CA GLN A 297 -6.34 -9.56 -10.59
C GLN A 297 -6.92 -8.39 -9.79
N LEU A 298 -7.97 -8.65 -9.00
CA LEU A 298 -8.56 -7.66 -8.12
C LEU A 298 -7.56 -7.13 -7.09
N VAL A 299 -6.88 -8.03 -6.36
CA VAL A 299 -5.89 -7.61 -5.35
C VAL A 299 -4.74 -6.84 -5.99
N SER A 300 -4.22 -7.32 -7.13
CA SER A 300 -3.17 -6.61 -7.88
C SER A 300 -3.60 -5.18 -8.24
N GLY A 301 -4.81 -5.03 -8.80
CA GLY A 301 -5.35 -3.73 -9.16
C GLY A 301 -5.60 -2.81 -7.97
N LEU A 302 -6.18 -3.34 -6.88
CA LEU A 302 -6.45 -2.55 -5.67
C LEU A 302 -5.16 -2.10 -4.99
N VAL A 303 -4.12 -2.93 -4.93
CA VAL A 303 -2.82 -2.51 -4.39
C VAL A 303 -2.20 -1.41 -5.26
N ALA A 304 -2.24 -1.55 -6.59
CA ALA A 304 -1.74 -0.54 -7.51
C ALA A 304 -2.49 0.80 -7.39
N LEU A 305 -3.82 0.75 -7.22
CA LEU A 305 -4.66 1.91 -6.94
C LEU A 305 -4.24 2.62 -5.64
N VAL A 306 -4.14 1.87 -4.55
CA VAL A 306 -3.82 2.44 -3.24
C VAL A 306 -2.41 3.01 -3.21
N GLU A 307 -1.42 2.27 -3.71
CA GLU A 307 -0.04 2.78 -3.79
C GLU A 307 0.07 3.99 -4.72
N GLY A 308 -0.64 3.95 -5.85
CA GLY A 308 -0.70 5.08 -6.78
C GLY A 308 -1.25 6.35 -6.12
N GLU A 309 -2.36 6.25 -5.40
CA GLU A 309 -2.95 7.40 -4.68
C GLU A 309 -2.08 7.90 -3.52
N VAL A 310 -1.44 6.98 -2.79
CA VAL A 310 -0.48 7.32 -1.72
C VAL A 310 0.71 8.09 -2.32
N ALA A 311 1.26 7.62 -3.45
CA ALA A 311 2.34 8.29 -4.17
C ALA A 311 1.90 9.66 -4.71
N ARG A 312 0.74 9.73 -5.36
CA ARG A 312 0.15 10.97 -5.91
C ARG A 312 0.00 12.05 -4.85
N ARG A 313 -0.41 11.68 -3.64
CA ARG A 313 -0.63 12.63 -2.55
C ARG A 313 0.59 12.82 -1.65
N SER A 314 1.70 12.14 -1.97
CA SER A 314 2.91 12.13 -1.15
C SER A 314 2.66 11.68 0.29
N ILE A 315 1.65 10.83 0.49
CA ILE A 315 1.38 10.19 1.77
C ILE A 315 2.56 9.27 2.09
N ALA A 316 2.97 9.20 3.34
CA ALA A 316 4.09 8.39 3.76
C ALA A 316 5.44 8.75 3.09
N ARG A 317 5.58 9.95 2.51
CA ARG A 317 6.89 10.44 2.03
C ARG A 317 7.91 10.45 3.18
N GLY A 318 9.07 9.87 2.93
CA GLY A 318 10.14 9.72 3.94
C GLY A 318 9.94 8.55 4.90
N ARG A 319 8.93 7.70 4.70
CA ARG A 319 8.79 6.42 5.39
C ARG A 319 9.53 5.31 4.64
N PRO A 320 9.98 4.24 5.34
CA PRO A 320 10.57 3.09 4.68
C PRO A 320 9.59 2.46 3.66
N PRO A 321 10.05 2.05 2.46
CA PRO A 321 9.14 1.50 1.46
C PRO A 321 8.43 0.21 1.90
N PHE A 322 9.07 -0.67 2.68
CA PHE A 322 8.39 -1.84 3.25
C PHE A 322 7.18 -1.45 4.12
N TRP A 323 7.25 -0.36 4.88
CA TRP A 323 6.13 0.08 5.72
C TRP A 323 4.99 0.62 4.86
N ARG A 324 5.32 1.44 3.85
CA ARG A 324 4.34 1.96 2.91
C ARG A 324 3.61 0.81 2.21
N ARG A 325 4.35 -0.20 1.71
CA ARG A 325 3.77 -1.40 1.09
C ARG A 325 2.92 -2.22 2.05
N LEU A 326 3.30 -2.34 3.32
CA LEU A 326 2.46 -3.01 4.33
C LEU A 326 1.10 -2.32 4.46
N VAL A 327 1.08 -1.00 4.64
CA VAL A 327 -0.16 -0.26 4.89
C VAL A 327 -1.06 -0.15 3.65
N THR A 328 -0.47 -0.06 2.46
CA THR A 328 -1.23 -0.01 1.22
C THR A 328 -1.83 -1.36 0.88
N ILE A 329 -1.10 -2.46 1.08
CA ILE A 329 -1.65 -3.83 0.92
C ILE A 329 -2.74 -4.09 1.97
N ALA A 330 -2.55 -3.69 3.22
CA ALA A 330 -3.57 -3.81 4.27
C ALA A 330 -4.85 -3.03 3.93
N HIS A 331 -4.71 -1.82 3.38
CA HIS A 331 -5.86 -1.04 2.94
C HIS A 331 -6.52 -1.62 1.68
N ALA A 332 -5.75 -2.14 0.73
CA ALA A 332 -6.28 -2.87 -0.42
C ALA A 332 -7.11 -4.09 0.01
N GLY A 333 -6.68 -4.81 1.06
CA GLY A 333 -7.48 -5.88 1.68
C GLY A 333 -8.80 -5.37 2.28
N THR A 334 -8.81 -4.15 2.83
CA THR A 334 -10.06 -3.50 3.30
C THR A 334 -11.00 -3.20 2.13
N LEU A 335 -10.48 -2.70 1.01
CA LEU A 335 -11.26 -2.48 -0.21
C LEU A 335 -11.79 -3.79 -0.77
N GLU A 336 -10.96 -4.84 -0.82
CA GLU A 336 -11.37 -6.16 -1.33
C GLU A 336 -12.56 -6.71 -0.54
N ARG A 337 -12.53 -6.62 0.80
CA ARG A 337 -13.66 -7.04 1.67
C ARG A 337 -14.96 -6.33 1.32
N GLU A 338 -14.92 -5.01 1.13
CA GLU A 338 -16.12 -4.23 0.83
C GLU A 338 -16.64 -4.47 -0.59
N VAL A 339 -15.74 -4.62 -1.58
CA VAL A 339 -16.08 -5.00 -2.97
C VAL A 339 -16.78 -6.37 -3.00
N LEU A 340 -16.21 -7.38 -2.34
CA LEU A 340 -16.76 -8.74 -2.28
C LEU A 340 -18.10 -8.78 -1.56
N ALA A 341 -18.25 -8.03 -0.46
CA ALA A 341 -19.49 -7.98 0.30
C ALA A 341 -20.69 -7.48 -0.51
N ARG A 342 -20.45 -6.76 -1.62
CA ARG A 342 -21.50 -6.20 -2.49
C ARG A 342 -21.67 -6.93 -3.82
N GLY A 343 -20.80 -7.89 -4.13
CA GLY A 343 -20.86 -8.63 -5.40
C GLY A 343 -20.72 -7.73 -6.62
N LEU A 344 -19.82 -6.74 -6.55
CA LEU A 344 -19.52 -5.87 -7.70
C LEU A 344 -18.84 -6.64 -8.83
N ASP A 345 -18.82 -6.05 -10.02
CA ASP A 345 -18.04 -6.57 -11.15
C ASP A 345 -16.54 -6.48 -10.87
N LEU A 346 -15.94 -7.61 -10.49
CA LEU A 346 -14.53 -7.67 -10.10
C LEU A 346 -13.60 -7.37 -11.28
N ALA A 347 -13.97 -7.74 -12.51
CA ALA A 347 -13.14 -7.50 -13.68
C ALA A 347 -13.08 -6.00 -14.00
N GLY A 348 -14.24 -5.34 -14.01
CA GLY A 348 -14.35 -3.89 -14.19
C GLY A 348 -13.58 -3.12 -13.11
N ILE A 349 -13.73 -3.51 -11.84
CA ILE A 349 -13.04 -2.86 -10.72
C ILE A 349 -11.53 -3.07 -10.80
N ALA A 350 -11.04 -4.28 -11.09
CA ALA A 350 -9.62 -4.56 -11.21
C ALA A 350 -8.97 -3.71 -12.32
N GLN A 351 -9.60 -3.66 -13.50
CA GLN A 351 -9.09 -2.88 -14.62
C GLN A 351 -9.14 -1.38 -14.35
N TRP A 352 -10.24 -0.88 -13.76
CA TRP A 352 -10.35 0.51 -13.35
C TRP A 352 -9.25 0.89 -12.34
N ALA A 353 -9.05 0.07 -11.31
CA ALA A 353 -8.04 0.29 -10.27
C ALA A 353 -6.61 0.35 -10.86
N LEU A 354 -6.28 -0.59 -11.77
CA LEU A 354 -5.01 -0.58 -12.50
C LEU A 354 -4.84 0.69 -13.36
N ASN A 355 -5.89 1.10 -14.08
CA ASN A 355 -5.83 2.30 -14.93
C ASN A 355 -5.70 3.59 -14.12
N SER A 356 -6.26 3.63 -12.92
CA SER A 356 -6.23 4.81 -12.04
C SER A 356 -4.90 4.98 -11.30
N GLY A 357 -4.26 3.89 -10.84
CA GLY A 357 -3.05 3.96 -10.01
C GLY A 357 -1.79 3.34 -10.60
N GLY A 358 -1.90 2.55 -11.67
CA GLY A 358 -0.84 1.66 -12.17
C GLY A 358 0.48 2.35 -12.47
N SER A 359 0.47 3.45 -13.24
CA SER A 359 1.70 4.18 -13.61
C SER A 359 2.40 4.79 -12.39
N LEU A 360 1.63 5.39 -11.47
CA LEU A 360 2.16 5.97 -10.24
C LEU A 360 2.76 4.88 -9.33
N TYR A 361 2.05 3.78 -9.12
CA TYR A 361 2.56 2.60 -8.41
C TYR A 361 3.87 2.11 -9.02
N TYR A 362 3.90 1.93 -10.34
CA TYR A 362 5.04 1.35 -11.04
C TYR A 362 6.29 2.22 -10.90
N LEU A 363 6.16 3.53 -11.17
CA LEU A 363 7.26 4.49 -11.04
C LEU A 363 7.72 4.67 -9.59
N GLN A 364 6.78 4.72 -8.65
CA GLN A 364 7.10 4.82 -7.23
C GLN A 364 7.90 3.61 -6.75
N THR A 365 7.52 2.40 -7.18
CA THR A 365 8.28 1.17 -6.85
C THR A 365 9.68 1.19 -7.47
N LEU A 366 9.84 1.74 -8.68
CA LEU A 366 11.16 1.92 -9.28
C LEU A 366 12.03 2.91 -8.51
N VAL A 367 11.46 3.97 -7.94
CA VAL A 367 12.16 4.89 -7.03
C VAL A 367 12.59 4.17 -5.76
N ASP A 368 11.74 3.30 -5.21
CA ASP A 368 12.03 2.54 -3.99
C ASP A 368 13.22 1.60 -4.14
N LEU A 369 13.54 1.13 -5.37
CA LEU A 369 14.67 0.23 -5.62
C LEU A 369 16.00 0.80 -5.10
N ARG A 370 16.13 2.13 -4.98
CA ARG A 370 17.29 2.75 -4.33
C ARG A 370 17.47 2.23 -2.90
N GLN A 371 16.40 2.08 -2.13
CA GLN A 371 16.44 1.55 -0.77
C GLN A 371 16.24 0.03 -0.75
N GLU A 372 15.38 -0.50 -1.63
CA GLU A 372 14.88 -1.87 -1.59
C GLU A 372 15.04 -2.58 -2.95
N PRO A 373 16.27 -2.93 -3.35
CA PRO A 373 16.64 -3.29 -4.73
C PRO A 373 16.14 -4.66 -5.17
N ARG A 374 15.50 -5.43 -4.28
CA ARG A 374 15.08 -6.81 -4.55
C ARG A 374 13.60 -6.96 -4.85
N TRP A 375 12.77 -5.93 -4.67
CA TRP A 375 11.34 -6.02 -5.00
C TRP A 375 10.96 -5.09 -6.16
N PHE A 376 10.51 -5.71 -7.25
CA PHE A 376 10.22 -5.03 -8.51
C PHE A 376 8.72 -4.81 -8.68
N PRO A 377 8.30 -3.79 -9.45
CA PRO A 377 6.89 -3.54 -9.68
C PRO A 377 6.16 -4.72 -10.34
N ASP A 378 6.87 -5.53 -11.14
CA ASP A 378 6.34 -6.73 -11.80
C ASP A 378 5.84 -7.80 -10.81
N PHE A 379 6.30 -7.75 -9.55
CA PHE A 379 5.95 -8.75 -8.54
C PHE A 379 4.55 -8.57 -7.95
N LEU A 380 3.87 -7.49 -8.29
CA LEU A 380 2.44 -7.33 -7.99
C LEU A 380 1.53 -8.03 -9.02
N SER A 381 2.08 -8.58 -10.10
CA SER A 381 1.27 -9.33 -11.08
C SER A 381 0.50 -10.49 -10.43
N ALA A 382 -0.67 -10.82 -10.98
CA ALA A 382 -1.49 -11.92 -10.49
C ALA A 382 -0.74 -13.27 -10.45
N GLU A 383 0.15 -13.50 -11.42
CA GLU A 383 0.99 -14.69 -11.50
C GLU A 383 2.00 -14.75 -10.34
N GLN A 384 2.73 -13.66 -10.11
CA GLN A 384 3.70 -13.62 -9.03
C GLN A 384 3.03 -13.64 -7.65
N LEU A 385 1.88 -12.97 -7.47
CA LEU A 385 1.10 -13.06 -6.23
C LEU A 385 0.65 -14.49 -5.93
N LYS A 386 0.20 -15.23 -6.95
CA LYS A 386 -0.15 -16.64 -6.82
C LYS A 386 1.06 -17.45 -6.35
N ALA A 387 2.21 -17.29 -7.01
CA ALA A 387 3.43 -18.02 -6.65
C ALA A 387 3.89 -17.70 -5.21
N GLU A 388 3.88 -16.43 -4.83
CA GLU A 388 4.19 -15.95 -3.47
C GLU A 388 3.27 -16.60 -2.42
N TRP A 389 1.95 -16.58 -2.64
CA TRP A 389 0.99 -17.14 -1.67
C TRP A 389 1.09 -18.66 -1.56
N ILE A 390 1.28 -19.37 -2.68
CA ILE A 390 1.53 -20.81 -2.67
C ILE A 390 2.83 -21.13 -1.92
N GLY A 391 3.91 -20.38 -2.20
CA GLY A 391 5.20 -20.53 -1.51
C GLY A 391 5.11 -20.30 0.00
N ARG A 392 4.35 -19.29 0.42
CA ARG A 392 4.07 -18.98 1.83
C ARG A 392 3.27 -20.07 2.53
N VAL A 393 2.16 -20.50 1.94
CA VAL A 393 1.33 -21.59 2.50
C VAL A 393 2.13 -22.89 2.60
N TRP A 394 2.91 -23.23 1.56
CA TRP A 394 3.81 -24.38 1.57
C TRP A 394 4.83 -24.30 2.71
N THR A 395 5.50 -23.15 2.84
CA THR A 395 6.53 -22.95 3.86
C THR A 395 5.96 -23.08 5.26
N ALA A 396 4.77 -22.52 5.52
CA ALA A 396 4.09 -22.66 6.81
C ALA A 396 3.63 -24.10 7.08
N ALA A 397 3.17 -24.82 6.04
CA ALA A 397 2.80 -26.23 6.13
C ALA A 397 4.01 -27.10 6.49
N GLU A 398 5.13 -26.97 5.78
CA GLU A 398 6.35 -27.74 6.07
C GLU A 398 6.90 -27.45 7.48
N ARG A 399 6.83 -26.19 7.94
CA ARG A 399 7.26 -25.82 9.30
C ARG A 399 6.40 -26.43 10.41
N ASN A 400 5.15 -26.79 10.13
CA ASN A 400 4.18 -27.29 11.11
C ASN A 400 3.65 -28.69 10.72
N ARG A 401 4.43 -29.45 9.96
CA ARG A 401 4.00 -30.72 9.36
C ARG A 401 3.53 -31.74 10.40
N ASP A 402 4.18 -31.78 11.54
CA ASP A 402 3.87 -32.64 12.68
C ASP A 402 2.56 -32.29 13.39
N LYS A 403 2.04 -31.07 13.20
CA LYS A 403 0.79 -30.58 13.81
C LYS A 403 -0.44 -30.80 12.92
N VAL A 404 -0.25 -31.12 11.64
CA VAL A 404 -1.37 -31.29 10.70
C VAL A 404 -1.84 -32.76 10.72
N PRO A 405 -3.11 -33.03 11.07
CA PRO A 405 -3.63 -34.39 11.07
C PRO A 405 -3.73 -34.94 9.64
N ALA A 406 -3.66 -36.27 9.51
CA ALA A 406 -3.98 -36.94 8.26
C ALA A 406 -5.46 -36.69 7.91
N GLY A 407 -5.74 -36.28 6.67
CA GLY A 407 -7.10 -35.91 6.27
C GLY A 407 -7.14 -34.93 5.11
N ALA A 408 -8.27 -34.24 4.98
CA ALA A 408 -8.53 -33.35 3.85
C ALA A 408 -7.53 -32.19 3.75
N LEU A 409 -7.14 -31.59 4.88
CA LEU A 409 -6.12 -30.53 4.89
C LEU A 409 -4.76 -31.06 4.42
N SER A 410 -4.34 -32.24 4.90
CA SER A 410 -3.09 -32.87 4.49
C SER A 410 -3.04 -33.14 2.98
N GLU A 411 -4.13 -33.64 2.39
CA GLU A 411 -4.24 -33.85 0.94
C GLU A 411 -4.17 -32.54 0.13
N ILE A 412 -4.75 -31.44 0.63
CA ILE A 412 -4.67 -30.12 -0.01
C ILE A 412 -3.23 -29.59 0.01
N LEU A 413 -2.52 -29.77 1.13
CA LEU A 413 -1.16 -29.25 1.29
C LEU A 413 -0.10 -30.09 0.54
N TRP A 414 -0.18 -31.42 0.67
CA TRP A 414 0.89 -32.35 0.25
C TRP A 414 0.46 -33.43 -0.74
N GLY A 415 -0.81 -33.48 -1.13
CA GLY A 415 -1.29 -34.46 -2.10
C GLY A 415 -0.58 -34.35 -3.44
N GLU A 416 -0.72 -35.38 -4.28
CA GLU A 416 -0.10 -35.40 -5.62
C GLU A 416 -1.05 -34.85 -6.72
N GLY A 417 -2.27 -34.46 -6.36
CA GLY A 417 -3.21 -33.86 -7.29
C GLY A 417 -2.79 -32.44 -7.71
N ALA A 418 -3.12 -32.04 -8.94
CA ALA A 418 -2.79 -30.73 -9.51
C ALA A 418 -3.39 -29.52 -8.73
N ALA A 419 -4.39 -29.78 -7.89
CA ALA A 419 -4.99 -28.78 -7.02
C ALA A 419 -4.29 -28.65 -5.65
N SER A 420 -3.24 -29.46 -5.39
CA SER A 420 -2.48 -29.38 -4.14
C SER A 420 -1.52 -28.19 -4.16
N ILE A 421 -1.26 -27.63 -2.98
CA ILE A 421 -0.27 -26.56 -2.80
C ILE A 421 1.11 -27.03 -3.29
N LYS A 422 1.52 -28.25 -2.92
CA LYS A 422 2.79 -28.86 -3.37
C LYS A 422 2.94 -28.86 -4.89
N SER A 423 1.91 -29.28 -5.63
CA SER A 423 1.96 -29.39 -7.10
C SER A 423 2.00 -28.04 -7.81
N GLN A 424 1.60 -26.96 -7.14
CA GLN A 424 1.54 -25.61 -7.70
C GLN A 424 2.76 -24.77 -7.35
N LEU A 425 3.75 -25.34 -6.64
CA LEU A 425 5.01 -24.65 -6.38
C LEU A 425 5.77 -24.45 -7.69
N GLU A 426 5.94 -23.19 -8.05
CA GLU A 426 6.67 -22.80 -9.25
C GLU A 426 8.05 -22.24 -8.87
N PHE A 427 9.10 -22.87 -9.41
CA PHE A 427 10.46 -22.36 -9.28
C PHE A 427 10.79 -21.47 -10.50
N PRO A 428 11.36 -20.27 -10.30
CA PRO A 428 11.79 -19.70 -9.02
C PRO A 428 10.75 -18.84 -8.31
N SER A 429 9.60 -18.58 -8.95
CA SER A 429 8.62 -17.56 -8.56
C SER A 429 8.19 -17.63 -7.09
N ALA A 430 7.99 -18.82 -6.53
CA ALA A 430 7.57 -19.02 -5.13
C ALA A 430 8.67 -18.70 -4.07
N TRP A 431 9.91 -18.42 -4.51
CA TRP A 431 11.05 -18.10 -3.64
C TRP A 431 11.65 -16.72 -3.93
N LEU A 432 11.02 -15.94 -4.80
CA LEU A 432 11.37 -14.54 -4.95
C LEU A 432 11.09 -13.79 -3.63
N PRO A 433 11.79 -12.68 -3.36
CA PRO A 433 11.54 -11.88 -2.15
C PRO A 433 10.06 -11.50 -2.10
N GLY A 434 9.43 -11.52 -0.93
CA GLY A 434 8.02 -11.12 -0.76
C GLY A 434 7.80 -9.60 -0.75
N PRO A 435 6.54 -9.13 -0.67
CA PRO A 435 6.16 -7.72 -0.80
C PRO A 435 6.74 -6.76 0.25
N LEU A 436 7.40 -7.23 1.30
CA LEU A 436 8.08 -6.39 2.28
C LEU A 436 9.60 -6.62 2.31
N GLU A 437 10.11 -7.59 1.55
CA GLU A 437 11.47 -8.12 1.68
C GLU A 437 12.48 -7.45 0.72
N GLY A 438 12.07 -6.36 0.07
CA GLY A 438 12.89 -5.71 -0.98
C GLY A 438 14.23 -5.16 -0.47
N GLY A 439 14.30 -4.76 0.80
CA GLY A 439 15.51 -4.30 1.48
C GLY A 439 16.21 -5.36 2.34
N VAL A 440 15.65 -6.57 2.44
CA VAL A 440 16.25 -7.66 3.22
C VAL A 440 17.34 -8.32 2.39
N GLU A 441 18.48 -8.68 2.98
CA GLU A 441 19.52 -9.41 2.25
C GLU A 441 19.06 -10.84 1.92
N ALA A 442 19.54 -11.40 0.81
CA ALA A 442 19.27 -12.80 0.51
C ALA A 442 19.90 -13.70 1.59
N VAL A 443 19.09 -14.58 2.19
CA VAL A 443 19.54 -15.42 3.32
C VAL A 443 20.45 -16.57 2.87
N ARG A 444 20.28 -17.04 1.63
CA ARG A 444 20.99 -18.22 1.12
C ARG A 444 22.22 -17.82 0.33
N ASP A 445 23.35 -18.41 0.68
CA ASP A 445 24.59 -18.28 -0.07
C ASP A 445 24.50 -18.96 -1.44
N LEU A 446 25.23 -18.41 -2.40
CA LEU A 446 25.44 -19.02 -3.70
C LEU A 446 26.25 -20.33 -3.53
N PRO A 447 25.72 -21.50 -3.92
CA PRO A 447 26.46 -22.75 -3.82
C PRO A 447 27.76 -22.70 -4.65
N ALA A 448 28.85 -23.24 -4.11
CA ALA A 448 30.18 -23.15 -4.73
C ALA A 448 30.22 -23.70 -6.18
N GLU A 449 29.47 -24.76 -6.47
CA GLU A 449 29.35 -25.32 -7.82
C GLU A 449 28.67 -24.35 -8.80
N LEU A 450 27.60 -23.69 -8.35
CA LEU A 450 26.89 -22.69 -9.15
C LEU A 450 27.74 -21.43 -9.32
N GLU A 451 28.44 -20.97 -8.28
CA GLU A 451 29.39 -19.86 -8.37
C GLU A 451 30.49 -20.17 -9.39
N ALA A 452 31.10 -21.37 -9.33
CA ALA A 452 32.13 -21.79 -10.26
C ALA A 452 31.60 -21.84 -11.70
N SER A 453 30.38 -22.33 -11.91
CA SER A 453 29.73 -22.35 -13.21
C SER A 453 29.50 -20.94 -13.76
N ILE A 454 28.95 -20.03 -12.95
CA ILE A 454 28.69 -18.64 -13.36
C ILE A 454 30.01 -17.95 -13.71
N ARG A 455 31.04 -18.13 -12.87
CA ARG A 455 32.38 -17.60 -13.13
C ARG A 455 32.94 -18.09 -14.46
N ALA A 456 32.94 -19.40 -14.69
CA ALA A 456 33.45 -19.98 -15.93
C ALA A 456 32.70 -19.45 -17.16
N SER A 457 31.39 -19.26 -17.07
CA SER A 457 30.59 -18.65 -18.14
C SER A 457 30.93 -17.19 -18.40
N LEU A 458 31.19 -16.38 -17.38
CA LEU A 458 31.55 -14.96 -17.51
C LEU A 458 33.02 -14.74 -17.93
N GLU A 459 33.91 -15.69 -17.63
CA GLU A 459 35.33 -15.66 -17.98
C GLU A 459 35.62 -16.30 -19.36
N ALA A 460 34.63 -16.93 -20.00
CA ALA A 460 34.79 -17.54 -21.31
C ALA A 460 35.30 -16.56 -22.38
N GLU A 461 36.13 -17.06 -23.30
CA GLU A 461 36.70 -16.27 -24.40
C GLU A 461 35.62 -15.68 -25.31
N GLU A 462 34.59 -16.49 -25.61
CA GLU A 462 33.38 -16.07 -26.31
C GLU A 462 32.22 -15.92 -25.32
N LEU A 463 31.68 -14.70 -25.19
CA LEU A 463 30.46 -14.45 -24.41
C LEU A 463 29.26 -14.28 -25.34
N THR A 464 28.16 -14.90 -24.93
CA THR A 464 26.84 -14.76 -25.55
C THR A 464 25.84 -14.24 -24.52
N PRO A 465 24.62 -13.82 -24.92
CA PRO A 465 23.53 -13.55 -23.97
C PRO A 465 23.38 -14.60 -22.87
N THR A 466 23.50 -15.89 -23.23
CA THR A 466 23.32 -17.01 -22.30
C THR A 466 24.40 -17.08 -21.22
N SER A 467 25.60 -16.54 -21.47
CA SER A 467 26.70 -16.50 -20.51
C SER A 467 26.34 -15.72 -19.24
N PHE A 468 25.36 -14.82 -19.30
CA PHE A 468 24.94 -13.98 -18.19
C PHE A 468 23.73 -14.53 -17.41
N TYR A 469 22.97 -15.49 -17.98
CA TYR A 469 21.71 -15.96 -17.38
C TYR A 469 21.89 -16.63 -16.02
N GLY A 470 22.99 -17.34 -15.79
CA GLY A 470 23.28 -17.91 -14.48
C GLY A 470 23.35 -16.86 -13.36
N LEU A 471 23.99 -15.72 -13.65
CA LEU A 471 24.09 -14.59 -12.74
C LEU A 471 22.73 -13.90 -12.54
N VAL A 472 22.03 -13.63 -13.63
CA VAL A 472 20.70 -12.99 -13.60
C VAL A 472 19.72 -13.81 -12.77
N ASN A 473 19.62 -15.11 -13.03
CA ASN A 473 18.68 -16.02 -12.36
C ASN A 473 19.02 -16.22 -10.87
N ALA A 474 20.31 -16.12 -10.49
CA ALA A 474 20.72 -16.24 -9.10
C ALA A 474 20.44 -14.97 -8.27
N SER A 475 20.46 -13.79 -8.89
CA SER A 475 20.56 -12.49 -8.21
C SER A 475 19.47 -12.18 -7.19
N LEU A 476 18.25 -12.67 -7.40
CA LEU A 476 17.12 -12.41 -6.49
C LEU A 476 16.92 -13.49 -5.43
N LEU A 477 17.38 -14.70 -5.71
CA LEU A 477 17.19 -15.88 -4.86
C LEU A 477 18.35 -16.11 -3.90
N LEU A 478 19.56 -15.77 -4.33
CA LEU A 478 20.81 -16.11 -3.66
C LEU A 478 21.63 -14.85 -3.44
N ARG A 479 22.45 -14.88 -2.39
CA ARG A 479 23.43 -13.83 -2.14
C ARG A 479 24.52 -13.90 -3.19
N VAL A 480 24.55 -12.89 -4.06
CA VAL A 480 25.55 -12.74 -5.13
C VAL A 480 26.62 -11.75 -4.67
N ASP A 481 27.88 -12.20 -4.68
CA ASP A 481 29.02 -11.36 -4.36
C ASP A 481 29.28 -10.31 -5.46
N SER A 482 29.63 -9.09 -5.06
CA SER A 482 30.00 -7.98 -5.94
C SER A 482 31.07 -8.32 -7.00
N ARG A 483 31.95 -9.31 -6.72
CA ARG A 483 32.96 -9.83 -7.64
C ARG A 483 32.35 -10.42 -8.91
N LEU A 484 31.21 -11.11 -8.81
CA LEU A 484 30.54 -11.67 -9.99
C LEU A 484 29.96 -10.56 -10.87
N SER A 485 29.47 -9.48 -10.26
CA SER A 485 29.04 -8.28 -10.99
C SER A 485 30.21 -7.59 -11.71
N GLY A 486 31.39 -7.53 -11.07
CA GLY A 486 32.62 -7.05 -11.71
C GLY A 486 33.04 -7.91 -12.91
N LEU A 487 32.97 -9.24 -12.79
CA LEU A 487 33.23 -10.15 -13.92
C LEU A 487 32.24 -9.96 -15.08
N ALA A 488 30.97 -9.70 -14.77
CA ALA A 488 29.98 -9.38 -15.80
C ALA A 488 30.31 -8.04 -16.49
N ALA A 489 30.68 -7.01 -15.73
CA ALA A 489 31.11 -5.72 -16.28
C ALA A 489 32.33 -5.87 -17.21
N ASP A 490 33.35 -6.60 -16.78
CA ASP A 490 34.53 -6.89 -17.60
C ASP A 490 34.19 -7.71 -18.85
N GLY A 491 33.25 -8.66 -18.72
CA GLY A 491 32.72 -9.42 -19.83
C GLY A 491 32.09 -8.54 -20.91
N LEU A 492 31.26 -7.57 -20.51
CA LEU A 492 30.63 -6.61 -21.43
C LEU A 492 31.66 -5.75 -22.17
N ARG A 493 32.71 -5.30 -21.47
CA ARG A 493 33.83 -4.54 -22.08
C ARG A 493 34.60 -5.40 -23.08
N ARG A 494 34.91 -6.66 -22.71
CA ARG A 494 35.65 -7.62 -23.55
C ARG A 494 34.98 -7.86 -24.89
N ILE A 495 33.66 -7.97 -24.93
CA ILE A 495 32.90 -8.15 -26.17
C ILE A 495 32.60 -6.84 -26.91
N GLY A 496 33.11 -5.70 -26.43
CA GLY A 496 32.87 -4.39 -27.04
C GLY A 496 31.38 -4.04 -27.15
N TYR A 497 30.56 -4.53 -26.21
CA TYR A 497 29.10 -4.37 -26.20
C TYR A 497 28.38 -4.94 -27.45
N GLN A 498 29.02 -5.87 -28.16
CA GLN A 498 28.43 -6.61 -29.26
C GLN A 498 28.01 -8.00 -28.78
N LEU A 499 26.74 -8.17 -28.44
CA LEU A 499 26.16 -9.49 -28.15
C LEU A 499 26.03 -10.27 -29.46
N ARG A 500 27.12 -10.97 -29.84
CA ARG A 500 27.13 -11.87 -30.99
C ARG A 500 26.07 -12.94 -30.75
N GLN A 501 25.19 -13.17 -31.72
CA GLN A 501 24.07 -14.14 -31.72
C GLN A 501 22.74 -13.72 -31.09
N VAL A 502 22.46 -12.44 -30.84
CA VAL A 502 21.04 -12.02 -30.73
C VAL A 502 20.45 -12.18 -32.13
N SER A 503 19.59 -13.17 -32.32
CA SER A 503 18.88 -13.32 -33.60
C SER A 503 18.06 -12.05 -33.85
N ALA A 504 17.74 -11.73 -35.10
CA ALA A 504 16.89 -10.56 -35.40
C ALA A 504 15.51 -10.65 -34.71
N ASP A 505 15.15 -11.84 -34.21
CA ASP A 505 13.89 -12.12 -33.54
C ASP A 505 13.93 -12.03 -32.01
N ASP A 506 15.11 -12.10 -31.38
CA ASP A 506 15.23 -12.08 -29.92
C ASP A 506 14.98 -10.69 -29.33
N ASP A 507 14.15 -10.61 -28.30
CA ASP A 507 13.94 -9.39 -27.53
C ASP A 507 15.15 -9.13 -26.61
N PRO A 508 15.87 -8.00 -26.76
CA PRO A 508 16.99 -7.67 -25.89
C PRO A 508 16.57 -7.25 -24.47
N PHE A 509 15.31 -6.89 -24.24
CA PHE A 509 14.84 -6.35 -22.97
C PHE A 509 15.10 -7.27 -21.76
N PRO A 510 14.75 -8.59 -21.78
CA PRO A 510 14.91 -9.45 -20.60
C PRO A 510 16.35 -9.56 -20.09
N LEU A 511 17.33 -9.63 -20.99
CA LEU A 511 18.74 -9.68 -20.60
C LEU A 511 19.20 -8.35 -19.99
N LEU A 512 18.90 -7.23 -20.65
CA LEU A 512 19.32 -5.90 -20.20
C LEU A 512 18.68 -5.54 -18.86
N HIS A 513 17.39 -5.84 -18.72
CA HIS A 513 16.67 -5.67 -17.47
C HIS A 513 17.24 -6.60 -16.39
N GLY A 514 17.53 -7.87 -16.71
CA GLY A 514 18.18 -8.81 -15.80
C GLY A 514 19.53 -8.32 -15.28
N LEU A 515 20.40 -7.82 -16.15
CA LEU A 515 21.69 -7.24 -15.76
C LEU A 515 21.53 -5.97 -14.92
N ALA A 516 20.53 -5.14 -15.22
CA ALA A 516 20.18 -4.00 -14.39
C ALA A 516 19.76 -4.44 -12.97
N LYS A 517 18.96 -5.52 -12.85
CA LYS A 517 18.61 -6.10 -11.54
C LYS A 517 19.84 -6.58 -10.78
N VAL A 518 20.77 -7.26 -11.46
CA VAL A 518 22.05 -7.68 -10.85
C VAL A 518 22.81 -6.46 -10.32
N ALA A 519 22.92 -5.39 -11.11
CA ALA A 519 23.59 -4.15 -10.68
C ALA A 519 22.92 -3.55 -9.45
N ALA A 520 21.59 -3.47 -9.42
CA ALA A 520 20.82 -2.96 -8.29
C ALA A 520 21.03 -3.79 -7.03
N VAL A 521 20.83 -5.11 -7.10
CA VAL A 521 20.89 -6.00 -5.93
C VAL A 521 22.30 -6.08 -5.35
N THR A 522 23.32 -6.08 -6.21
CA THR A 522 24.73 -6.13 -5.78
C THR A 522 25.35 -4.76 -5.50
N ARG A 523 24.57 -3.68 -5.66
CA ARG A 523 25.03 -2.29 -5.54
C ARG A 523 26.27 -1.99 -6.40
N SER A 524 26.35 -2.62 -7.58
CA SER A 524 27.48 -2.47 -8.50
C SER A 524 27.23 -1.31 -9.47
N ALA A 525 27.67 -0.12 -9.07
CA ALA A 525 27.64 1.08 -9.93
C ALA A 525 28.43 0.86 -11.23
N GLU A 526 29.50 0.06 -11.17
CA GLU A 526 30.27 -0.35 -12.34
C GLU A 526 29.41 -1.10 -13.35
N LEU A 527 28.76 -2.20 -12.94
CA LEU A 527 27.89 -2.96 -13.83
C LEU A 527 26.71 -2.10 -14.34
N GLY A 528 26.13 -1.24 -13.49
CA GLY A 528 25.09 -0.30 -13.90
C GLY A 528 25.54 0.63 -15.03
N GLY A 529 26.78 1.13 -14.96
CA GLY A 529 27.40 1.93 -16.02
C GLY A 529 27.59 1.14 -17.32
N GLU A 530 28.04 -0.12 -17.23
CA GLU A 530 28.21 -0.98 -18.41
C GLU A 530 26.87 -1.34 -19.06
N VAL A 531 25.82 -1.56 -18.27
CA VAL A 531 24.45 -1.77 -18.78
C VAL A 531 23.97 -0.55 -19.56
N ARG A 532 24.24 0.68 -19.07
CA ARG A 532 23.90 1.91 -19.81
C ARG A 532 24.57 1.95 -21.18
N ILE A 533 25.85 1.57 -21.28
CA ILE A 533 26.57 1.52 -22.56
C ILE A 533 26.00 0.44 -23.48
N LEU A 534 25.69 -0.73 -22.93
CA LEU A 534 25.10 -1.83 -23.69
C LEU A 534 23.71 -1.48 -24.25
N VAL A 535 22.84 -0.86 -23.46
CA VAL A 535 21.52 -0.38 -23.92
C VAL A 535 21.67 0.59 -25.09
N ARG A 536 22.64 1.52 -25.00
CA ARG A 536 22.97 2.45 -26.09
C ARG A 536 23.42 1.71 -27.36
N ALA A 537 24.28 0.70 -27.22
CA ALA A 537 24.78 -0.09 -28.35
C ALA A 537 23.64 -0.87 -29.03
N VAL A 538 22.81 -1.57 -28.24
CA VAL A 538 21.65 -2.33 -28.73
C VAL A 538 20.68 -1.43 -29.50
N ARG A 539 20.35 -0.27 -28.95
CA ARG A 539 19.40 0.66 -29.58
C ARG A 539 19.89 1.22 -30.91
N ARG A 540 21.21 1.36 -31.10
CA ARG A 540 21.82 1.82 -32.35
C ARG A 540 22.02 0.70 -33.39
N GLY A 541 22.20 -0.53 -32.94
CA GLY A 541 22.67 -1.64 -33.78
C GLY A 541 21.62 -2.66 -34.23
N THR A 542 20.41 -2.68 -33.67
CA THR A 542 19.41 -3.72 -33.92
C THR A 542 18.25 -3.28 -34.82
N SER A 543 17.64 -4.22 -35.54
CA SER A 543 16.43 -4.02 -36.36
C SER A 543 15.14 -3.88 -35.52
N LYS A 544 15.12 -4.47 -34.30
CA LYS A 544 14.06 -4.27 -33.29
C LYS A 544 14.57 -3.29 -32.23
N ARG A 545 14.16 -2.03 -32.32
CA ARG A 545 14.59 -0.97 -31.40
C ARG A 545 13.87 -1.12 -30.05
N LEU A 546 14.62 -1.06 -28.95
CA LEU A 546 14.06 -0.81 -27.62
C LEU A 546 13.36 0.55 -27.63
N THR A 547 12.13 0.59 -27.10
CA THR A 547 11.40 1.84 -26.93
C THR A 547 12.10 2.73 -25.90
N PRO A 548 11.94 4.07 -25.98
CA PRO A 548 12.47 4.98 -24.97
C PRO A 548 11.97 4.65 -23.56
N GLU A 549 10.71 4.23 -23.42
CA GLU A 549 10.11 3.81 -22.16
C GLU A 549 10.80 2.56 -21.58
N ALA A 550 11.01 1.52 -22.38
CA ALA A 550 11.74 0.34 -21.95
C ALA A 550 13.17 0.68 -21.51
N CYS A 551 13.84 1.61 -22.21
CA CYS A 551 15.15 2.10 -21.81
C CYS A 551 15.10 2.87 -20.48
N ALA A 552 14.08 3.70 -20.26
CA ALA A 552 13.89 4.44 -19.01
C ALA A 552 13.65 3.50 -17.82
N ARG A 553 12.89 2.42 -18.01
CA ARG A 553 12.71 1.36 -17.01
C ARG A 553 14.03 0.68 -16.64
N ILE A 554 14.81 0.25 -17.64
CA ILE A 554 16.14 -0.31 -17.42
C ILE A 554 17.05 0.70 -16.69
N ALA A 555 16.95 1.98 -17.05
CA ALA A 555 17.71 3.05 -16.43
C ALA A 555 17.41 3.18 -14.93
N LEU A 556 16.14 3.28 -14.55
CA LEU A 556 15.73 3.41 -13.16
C LEU A 556 16.21 2.22 -12.32
N VAL A 557 16.11 1.00 -12.86
CA VAL A 557 16.61 -0.21 -12.19
C VAL A 557 18.13 -0.19 -12.06
N ALA A 558 18.88 0.05 -13.13
CA ALA A 558 20.34 0.04 -13.10
C ALA A 558 20.91 1.15 -12.19
N CYS A 559 20.29 2.33 -12.19
CA CYS A 559 20.68 3.44 -11.33
C CYS A 559 20.48 3.14 -9.83
N ALA A 560 19.57 2.21 -9.47
CA ALA A 560 19.43 1.73 -8.10
C ALA A 560 20.68 1.04 -7.56
N ALA A 561 21.70 0.77 -8.39
CA ALA A 561 23.03 0.40 -7.91
C ALA A 561 23.66 1.47 -6.98
N HIS A 562 23.25 2.74 -7.11
CA HIS A 562 23.66 3.83 -6.23
C HIS A 562 22.71 3.96 -5.03
N PHE A 563 23.20 3.72 -3.82
CA PHE A 563 22.42 3.91 -2.59
C PHE A 563 22.24 5.40 -2.24
N GLU A 564 23.32 6.17 -2.39
CA GLU A 564 23.37 7.60 -2.09
C GLU A 564 22.46 8.40 -3.04
N GLN A 565 21.60 9.24 -2.46
CA GLN A 565 20.56 9.95 -3.20
C GLN A 565 21.12 10.84 -4.31
N VAL A 566 22.24 11.52 -4.05
CA VAL A 566 22.87 12.44 -5.01
C VAL A 566 23.39 11.69 -6.24
N ASP A 567 24.10 10.57 -6.03
CA ASP A 567 24.66 9.77 -7.13
C ASP A 567 23.56 9.08 -7.94
N TRP A 568 22.55 8.55 -7.26
CA TRP A 568 21.36 7.98 -7.89
C TRP A 568 20.62 9.00 -8.76
N ALA A 569 20.31 10.18 -8.21
CA ALA A 569 19.60 11.25 -8.92
C ALA A 569 20.39 11.74 -10.13
N LYS A 570 21.72 11.88 -10.00
CA LYS A 570 22.61 12.26 -11.10
C LYS A 570 22.59 11.22 -12.22
N SER A 571 22.75 9.94 -11.88
CA SER A 571 22.78 8.85 -12.85
C SER A 571 21.48 8.74 -13.66
N ILE A 572 20.32 8.85 -12.97
CA ILE A 572 19.00 8.92 -13.63
C ILE A 572 18.91 10.14 -14.55
N GLY A 573 19.24 11.33 -14.05
CA GLY A 573 19.12 12.57 -14.83
C GLY A 573 19.96 12.56 -16.11
N GLU A 574 21.18 12.03 -16.05
CA GLU A 574 22.04 11.87 -17.22
C GLU A 574 21.44 10.90 -18.25
N TRP A 575 20.89 9.77 -17.81
CA TRP A 575 20.33 8.76 -18.70
C TRP A 575 18.99 9.22 -19.31
N LEU A 576 18.08 9.78 -18.52
CA LEU A 576 16.83 10.33 -19.01
C LEU A 576 17.05 11.50 -19.97
N THR A 577 18.04 12.36 -19.69
CA THR A 577 18.44 13.43 -20.61
C THR A 577 18.93 12.83 -21.93
N GLU A 578 19.78 11.81 -21.89
CA GLU A 578 20.23 11.12 -23.09
C GLU A 578 19.06 10.55 -23.90
N LEU A 579 18.09 9.91 -23.24
CA LEU A 579 16.89 9.39 -23.90
C LEU A 579 16.04 10.50 -24.52
N ALA A 580 15.86 11.63 -23.84
CA ALA A 580 15.08 12.76 -24.35
C ALA A 580 15.65 13.36 -25.66
N PHE A 581 16.96 13.22 -25.91
CA PHE A 581 17.63 13.73 -27.13
C PHE A 581 17.80 12.69 -28.24
N THR A 582 17.04 11.61 -28.20
CA THR A 582 17.13 10.54 -29.19
C THR A 582 15.92 10.49 -30.11
N ASP A 583 16.07 9.85 -31.27
CA ASP A 583 14.97 9.67 -32.20
C ASP A 583 13.84 8.85 -31.56
N MET A 584 12.64 9.43 -31.56
CA MET A 584 11.42 8.82 -31.03
C MET A 584 10.19 9.31 -31.81
N THR A 585 9.11 8.54 -31.76
CA THR A 585 7.81 8.95 -32.29
C THR A 585 7.13 9.95 -31.36
N ALA A 586 6.07 10.61 -31.85
CA ALA A 586 5.24 11.50 -31.04
C ALA A 586 4.63 10.79 -29.82
N GLU A 587 4.13 9.57 -30.03
CA GLU A 587 3.53 8.74 -28.99
C GLU A 587 4.56 8.33 -27.92
N GLU A 588 5.75 7.91 -28.35
CA GLU A 588 6.85 7.58 -27.45
C GLU A 588 7.29 8.79 -26.62
N ALA A 589 7.33 9.99 -27.23
CA ALA A 589 7.66 11.22 -26.53
C ALA A 589 6.60 11.60 -25.49
N VAL A 590 5.32 11.46 -25.81
CA VAL A 590 4.20 11.71 -24.88
C VAL A 590 4.24 10.73 -23.71
N SER A 591 4.44 9.43 -23.98
CA SER A 591 4.57 8.41 -22.93
C SER A 591 5.74 8.71 -21.99
N LEU A 592 6.93 8.92 -22.56
CA LEU A 592 8.13 9.21 -21.78
C LEU A 592 8.02 10.55 -21.02
N GLN A 593 7.42 11.58 -21.61
CA GLN A 593 7.17 12.86 -20.91
C GLN A 593 6.26 12.65 -19.70
N SER A 594 5.18 11.89 -19.87
CA SER A 594 4.25 11.56 -18.79
C SER A 594 4.98 10.84 -17.65
N ASP A 595 5.78 9.83 -17.96
CA ASP A 595 6.55 9.09 -16.95
C ASP A 595 7.57 9.97 -16.23
N VAL A 596 8.33 10.80 -16.95
CA VAL A 596 9.29 11.74 -16.35
C VAL A 596 8.57 12.74 -15.47
N HIS A 597 7.41 13.25 -15.88
CA HIS A 597 6.64 14.20 -15.08
C HIS A 597 6.11 13.56 -13.78
N LEU A 598 5.58 12.34 -13.86
CA LEU A 598 5.12 11.59 -12.68
C LEU A 598 6.30 11.26 -11.75
N LEU A 599 7.45 10.86 -12.30
CA LEU A 599 8.66 10.60 -11.53
C LEU A 599 9.12 11.83 -10.73
N LEU A 600 9.09 13.01 -11.36
CA LEU A 600 9.41 14.30 -10.72
C LEU A 600 8.40 14.73 -9.65
N HIS A 601 7.17 14.26 -9.74
CA HIS A 601 6.14 14.47 -8.72
C HIS A 601 6.35 13.55 -7.51
N ILE A 602 6.64 12.27 -7.78
CA ILE A 602 6.95 11.25 -6.78
C ILE A 602 8.18 11.66 -5.96
N GLU A 603 9.29 11.96 -6.64
CA GLU A 603 10.57 12.32 -6.05
C GLU A 603 11.02 13.71 -6.53
N PRO A 604 10.62 14.79 -5.83
CA PRO A 604 10.93 16.16 -6.21
C PRO A 604 12.42 16.47 -6.31
N ASP A 605 13.29 15.73 -5.61
CA ASP A 605 14.74 15.97 -5.66
C ASP A 605 15.32 15.66 -7.05
N LEU A 606 14.61 14.87 -7.88
CA LEU A 606 14.98 14.62 -9.27
C LEU A 606 14.81 15.85 -10.17
N TRP A 607 14.10 16.91 -9.76
CA TRP A 607 14.01 18.15 -10.56
C TRP A 607 15.39 18.73 -10.87
N ALA A 608 16.33 18.63 -9.92
CA ALA A 608 17.67 19.16 -10.06
C ALA A 608 18.48 18.48 -11.19
N THR A 609 18.19 17.23 -11.52
CA THR A 609 18.96 16.42 -12.48
C THR A 609 18.17 16.05 -13.74
N CYS A 610 16.85 15.94 -13.64
CA CYS A 610 15.96 15.52 -14.72
C CYS A 610 15.23 16.69 -15.40
N GLY A 611 15.29 17.92 -14.87
CA GLY A 611 14.60 19.08 -15.45
C GLY A 611 14.97 19.37 -16.91
N ARG A 612 16.20 19.02 -17.34
CA ARG A 612 16.60 19.13 -18.75
C ARG A 612 15.89 18.11 -19.65
N ALA A 613 15.71 16.89 -19.16
CA ALA A 613 15.00 15.83 -19.90
C ALA A 613 13.53 16.19 -20.07
N GLU A 614 12.88 16.64 -18.98
CA GLU A 614 11.49 17.10 -18.99
C GLU A 614 11.29 18.24 -19.99
N ALA A 615 12.13 19.29 -19.94
CA ALA A 615 12.01 20.43 -20.85
C ALA A 615 12.21 20.04 -22.32
N ALA A 616 13.12 19.11 -22.61
CA ALA A 616 13.37 18.62 -23.97
C ALA A 616 12.17 17.83 -24.51
N LEU A 617 11.60 16.94 -23.71
CA LEU A 617 10.40 16.18 -24.07
C LEU A 617 9.18 17.09 -24.23
N ALA A 618 8.98 18.03 -23.31
CA ALA A 618 7.90 19.02 -23.39
C ALA A 618 7.97 19.86 -24.67
N ALA A 619 9.16 20.31 -25.04
CA ALA A 619 9.37 21.04 -26.29
C ALA A 619 9.07 20.18 -27.53
N PHE A 620 9.49 18.91 -27.53
CA PHE A 620 9.23 17.97 -28.62
C PHE A 620 7.72 17.72 -28.80
N VAL A 621 7.01 17.41 -27.71
CA VAL A 621 5.56 17.17 -27.70
C VAL A 621 4.80 18.41 -28.17
N ALA A 622 5.15 19.60 -27.67
CA ALA A 622 4.51 20.85 -28.09
C ALA A 622 4.74 21.21 -29.57
N SER A 623 5.86 20.75 -30.15
CA SER A 623 6.20 21.01 -31.56
C SER A 623 5.54 20.04 -32.55
N THR A 624 4.85 19.00 -32.06
CA THR A 624 4.27 17.94 -32.89
C THR A 624 2.76 18.17 -33.12
N PRO A 625 2.30 18.46 -34.35
CA PRO A 625 0.92 18.92 -34.62
C PRO A 625 -0.20 17.93 -34.28
N ASP A 626 0.10 16.63 -34.21
CA ASP A 626 -0.88 15.54 -33.98
C ASP A 626 -0.76 14.89 -32.59
N ALA A 627 0.08 15.41 -31.69
CA ALA A 627 0.17 14.89 -30.32
C ALA A 627 -1.06 15.33 -29.51
N ALA A 628 -1.92 14.38 -29.12
CA ALA A 628 -2.94 14.65 -28.12
C ALA A 628 -2.26 15.19 -26.84
N PRO A 629 -2.78 16.25 -26.21
CA PRO A 629 -2.19 16.75 -24.97
C PRO A 629 -2.13 15.62 -23.94
N PRO A 630 -1.08 15.54 -23.11
CA PRO A 630 -1.01 14.55 -22.04
C PRO A 630 -2.27 14.66 -21.17
N PRO A 631 -2.78 13.54 -20.62
CA PRO A 631 -3.90 13.60 -19.69
C PRO A 631 -3.52 14.59 -18.60
N ARG A 632 -4.35 15.63 -18.42
CA ARG A 632 -4.17 16.56 -17.30
C ARG A 632 -4.13 15.70 -16.04
N ALA A 633 -3.02 15.72 -15.31
CA ALA A 633 -2.98 15.22 -13.96
C ALA A 633 -4.18 15.83 -13.23
N VAL A 634 -5.13 15.00 -12.83
CA VAL A 634 -6.25 15.44 -12.00
C VAL A 634 -5.60 15.89 -10.70
N GLY A 635 -5.65 17.21 -10.47
CA GLY A 635 -5.06 17.88 -9.32
C GLY A 635 -5.61 17.36 -7.99
#